data_AF-A0A5C4VKF5-F1
#
_entry.id   AF-A0A5C4VKF5-F1
#
_cell.length_a   1.000
_cell.length_b   1.000
_cell.length_c   1.000
_cell.angle_alpha   90.00
_cell.angle_beta   90.00
_cell.angle_gamma   90.00
#
_symmetry.space_group_name_H-M   'P 1'
#
loop_
_entity.id
_entity.type
_entity.pdbx_description
1 polymer ?
#
loop_
_entity_poly.entity_id
_entity_poly.type
_entity_poly.pdbx_seq_one_letter_code
_entity_poly.pdbx_strand_id
1 'polypeptide(L)'
;MTSTTSPGDGPGRVAARCFVIGIAGLPVWWLLGVAALVPLALAVPLCWDLRTRRRISLPPHAGWWLLFLLWVVLGVGTLWAAAPGAVDDGGAGRLLVFGYRLGWYLSCTVLLVWIGNTPADRLPDRLVHRILAWVFVVAVAGGLLGLLAPDLAITTLAERLLPGGLRGNGFVSTLVSAETADVQRVLGEAEPRPKAPFAYTNTWGSVISLTLVFFAAAVASARSERRWLAAPVLVAAAVPIVLSLNRGLWLALGVGAAGLLVLLAMRRHAAALVALVALVILGGVFVTSTPLGDTVSSRLEHPHSNDRRSQLLVATVDSMTRGSPVIGYGSTRDVAGTFTSIAGGATPDCPACGVPPLGTQGQLWLVLFSQGWIGALFFLTFFVLALRRTWRCRTTNQTVATFVLIVFLLQLTVYDTLGLPMMIVMAAVALAWREERSGTALRLPDRRALVAAATVAILGALLGAGATRGEERRVASTVTIALTPSPTYLDVGDIAREADSGTLVRPPDPATVDTEAALLRSERAMERAGDRVGIPPATLRSDIRVGAPPLSTVLEVTVTTSRQHDPEAAALAVAEEYLAERTRFLEARRSDLVARLGERLAAVDPGDPAWAATRTYLRAAIAHLTTHRPEVGSVIRLGAPRIIGTEHTVPATSGMAIGGLVALAALRTWRRR
;
A
#
# COMPACT_ATOMS: atom_id res chain seq x y z
N MET A 1 48.93 -11.55 35.61
CA MET A 1 47.53 -11.52 35.16
C MET A 1 47.03 -10.09 35.24
N THR A 2 47.18 -9.33 34.17
CA THR A 2 46.65 -7.97 34.05
C THR A 2 45.73 -7.97 32.83
N SER A 3 44.42 -7.98 33.07
CA SER A 3 43.41 -7.91 32.02
C SER A 3 43.44 -6.51 31.43
N THR A 4 44.20 -6.34 30.36
CA THR A 4 44.08 -5.20 29.45
C THR A 4 42.72 -5.28 28.77
N THR A 5 41.72 -4.61 29.34
CA THR A 5 40.51 -4.23 28.62
C THR A 5 40.96 -3.36 27.44
N SER A 6 40.80 -3.88 26.22
CA SER A 6 41.14 -3.09 25.04
C SER A 6 40.21 -1.87 25.01
N PRO A 7 40.71 -0.66 24.66
CA PRO A 7 39.92 0.57 24.62
C PRO A 7 38.74 0.54 23.63
N GLY A 8 38.55 -0.54 22.85
CA GLY A 8 37.42 -0.75 21.94
C GLY A 8 36.22 -1.53 22.51
N ASP A 9 36.25 -1.98 23.77
CA ASP A 9 35.20 -2.87 24.32
C ASP A 9 33.94 -2.16 24.84
N GLY A 10 34.02 -0.86 25.15
CA GLY A 10 32.91 -0.08 25.72
C GLY A 10 31.73 0.08 24.74
N PRO A 11 31.94 0.66 23.53
CA PRO A 11 30.87 0.92 22.57
C PRO A 11 30.09 -0.33 22.15
N GLY A 12 30.79 -1.47 21.96
CA GLY A 12 30.17 -2.72 21.52
C GLY A 12 29.24 -3.35 22.56
N ARG A 13 29.60 -3.28 23.85
CA ARG A 13 28.74 -3.76 24.93
C ARG A 13 27.49 -2.89 25.09
N VAL A 14 27.64 -1.58 24.93
CA VAL A 14 26.50 -0.64 24.94
C VAL A 14 25.56 -0.93 23.77
N ALA A 15 26.09 -1.05 22.55
CA ALA A 15 25.28 -1.37 21.37
C ALA A 15 24.51 -2.70 21.51
N ALA A 16 25.16 -3.75 22.05
CA ALA A 16 24.49 -5.03 22.30
C ALA A 16 23.36 -4.91 23.33
N ARG A 17 23.58 -4.17 24.42
CA ARG A 17 22.53 -3.89 25.43
C ARG A 17 21.39 -3.08 24.83
N CYS A 18 21.69 -2.04 24.05
CA CYS A 18 20.68 -1.26 23.34
C CYS A 18 19.85 -2.14 22.42
N PHE A 19 20.47 -3.05 21.65
CA PHE A 19 19.74 -4.00 20.81
C PHE A 19 18.80 -4.90 21.62
N VAL A 20 19.29 -5.50 22.73
CA VAL A 20 18.45 -6.34 23.58
C VAL A 20 17.27 -5.55 24.16
N ILE A 21 17.53 -4.37 24.75
CA ILE A 21 16.51 -3.53 25.38
C ILE A 21 15.51 -3.01 24.35
N GLY A 22 15.98 -2.58 23.18
CA GLY A 22 15.12 -2.02 22.14
C GLY A 22 14.15 -3.06 21.56
N ILE A 23 14.59 -4.30 21.37
CA ILE A 23 13.73 -5.36 20.82
C ILE A 23 12.93 -6.06 21.93
N ALA A 24 13.55 -6.41 23.06
CA ALA A 24 12.85 -7.11 24.14
C ALA A 24 11.88 -6.21 24.92
N GLY A 25 12.16 -4.91 24.96
CA GLY A 25 11.29 -3.89 25.58
C GLY A 25 10.06 -3.52 24.75
N LEU A 26 9.80 -4.20 23.62
CA LEU A 26 8.67 -3.92 22.72
C LEU A 26 7.32 -3.70 23.43
N PRO A 27 6.92 -4.49 24.46
CA PRO A 27 5.67 -4.22 25.19
C PRO A 27 5.64 -2.84 25.86
N VAL A 28 6.77 -2.41 26.44
CA VAL A 28 6.89 -1.11 27.11
C VAL A 28 6.89 0.01 26.08
N TRP A 29 7.62 -0.15 24.97
CA TRP A 29 7.67 0.83 23.88
C TRP A 29 6.30 1.02 23.23
N TRP A 30 5.49 -0.03 23.18
CA TRP A 30 4.12 0.02 22.69
C TRP A 30 3.22 0.85 23.62
N LEU A 31 3.23 0.57 24.93
CA LEU A 31 2.48 1.36 25.91
C LEU A 31 2.89 2.85 25.91
N LEU A 32 4.16 3.13 25.60
CA LEU A 32 4.68 4.50 25.49
C LEU A 32 4.38 5.17 24.14
N GLY A 33 3.88 4.45 23.14
CA GLY A 33 3.59 4.98 21.79
C GLY A 33 4.82 5.22 20.93
N VAL A 34 5.92 4.50 21.21
CA VAL A 34 7.20 4.62 20.49
C VAL A 34 7.69 3.30 19.91
N ALA A 35 6.84 2.26 19.85
CA ALA A 35 7.19 0.93 19.34
C ALA A 35 7.69 0.94 17.89
N ALA A 36 7.16 1.83 17.05
CA ALA A 36 7.67 2.02 15.69
C ALA A 36 9.01 2.79 15.66
N LEU A 37 9.23 3.72 16.60
CA LEU A 37 10.39 4.63 16.60
C LEU A 37 11.63 4.00 17.25
N VAL A 38 11.48 3.23 18.32
CA VAL A 38 12.62 2.65 19.05
C VAL A 38 13.48 1.76 18.13
N PRO A 39 12.92 0.84 17.32
CA PRO A 39 13.74 0.08 16.37
C PRO A 39 14.44 0.94 15.31
N LEU A 40 13.86 2.07 14.86
CA LEU A 40 14.61 3.01 14.02
C LEU A 40 15.78 3.62 14.80
N ALA A 41 15.51 4.10 16.01
CA ALA A 41 16.49 4.78 16.87
C ALA A 41 17.66 3.87 17.25
N LEU A 42 17.46 2.55 17.30
CA LEU A 42 18.53 1.58 17.48
C LEU A 42 19.65 1.73 16.44
N ALA A 43 19.36 2.22 15.23
CA ALA A 43 20.40 2.44 14.23
C ALA A 43 21.51 3.37 14.72
N VAL A 44 21.22 4.32 15.62
CA VAL A 44 22.21 5.29 16.12
C VAL A 44 23.33 4.63 16.93
N PRO A 45 23.07 3.93 18.06
CA PRO A 45 24.14 3.26 18.82
C PRO A 45 24.81 2.14 18.02
N LEU A 46 24.08 1.45 17.14
CA LEU A 46 24.67 0.41 16.28
C LEU A 46 25.62 1.00 15.24
N CYS A 47 25.26 2.11 14.60
CA CYS A 47 26.15 2.86 13.72
C CYS A 47 27.37 3.40 14.46
N TRP A 48 27.18 3.92 15.67
CA TRP A 48 28.27 4.43 16.49
C TRP A 48 29.31 3.34 16.77
N ASP A 49 28.86 2.16 17.20
CA ASP A 49 29.74 1.01 17.39
C ASP A 49 30.35 0.49 16.08
N LEU A 50 29.65 0.58 14.94
CA LEU A 50 30.27 0.26 13.65
C LEU A 50 31.40 1.23 13.29
N ARG A 51 31.22 2.54 13.55
CA ARG A 51 32.22 3.57 13.24
C ARG A 51 33.53 3.41 14.02
N THR A 52 33.50 2.83 15.22
CA THR A 52 34.70 2.58 16.01
C THR A 52 35.51 1.36 15.53
N ARG A 53 34.97 0.57 14.58
CA ARG A 53 35.62 -0.64 14.08
C ARG A 53 36.59 -0.32 12.93
N ARG A 54 37.81 -0.87 13.00
CA ARG A 54 38.85 -0.69 11.98
C ARG A 54 38.53 -1.34 10.64
N ARG A 55 37.74 -2.42 10.63
CA ARG A 55 37.35 -3.16 9.43
C ARG A 55 35.89 -3.54 9.53
N ILE A 56 35.11 -3.10 8.55
CA ILE A 56 33.70 -3.46 8.38
C ILE A 56 33.63 -4.32 7.11
N SER A 57 32.98 -5.46 7.20
CA SER A 57 32.65 -6.30 6.06
C SER A 57 31.18 -6.13 5.70
N LEU A 58 30.83 -6.38 4.45
CA LEU A 58 29.47 -6.46 3.97
C LEU A 58 29.12 -7.90 3.60
N PRO A 59 27.82 -8.29 3.67
CA PRO A 59 27.40 -9.60 3.21
C PRO A 59 27.69 -9.79 1.72
N PRO A 60 27.88 -11.04 1.26
CA PRO A 60 27.87 -11.35 -0.15
C PRO A 60 26.65 -10.71 -0.81
N HIS A 61 26.83 -10.18 -2.03
CA HIS A 61 25.75 -9.57 -2.80
C HIS A 61 25.13 -8.30 -2.20
N ALA A 62 25.72 -7.71 -1.14
CA ALA A 62 25.30 -6.41 -0.59
C ALA A 62 25.28 -5.29 -1.64
N GLY A 63 26.04 -5.41 -2.73
CA GLY A 63 25.99 -4.48 -3.85
C GLY A 63 24.58 -4.28 -4.43
N TRP A 64 23.75 -5.34 -4.51
CA TRP A 64 22.37 -5.22 -4.99
C TRP A 64 21.50 -4.42 -4.01
N TRP A 65 21.67 -4.64 -2.71
CA TRP A 65 20.98 -3.87 -1.68
C TRP A 65 21.43 -2.40 -1.69
N LEU A 66 22.72 -2.12 -1.84
CA LEU A 66 23.25 -0.76 -1.93
C LEU A 66 22.76 -0.03 -3.20
N LEU A 67 22.65 -0.74 -4.33
CA LEU A 67 22.04 -0.20 -5.55
C LEU A 67 20.55 0.11 -5.35
N PHE A 68 19.82 -0.76 -4.65
CA PHE A 68 18.44 -0.48 -4.26
C PHE A 68 18.33 0.77 -3.37
N LEU A 69 19.18 0.91 -2.33
CA LEU A 69 19.19 2.10 -1.49
C LEU A 69 19.52 3.38 -2.27
N LEU A 70 20.45 3.31 -3.23
CA LEU A 70 20.73 4.42 -4.14
C LEU A 70 19.47 4.80 -4.93
N TRP A 71 18.74 3.82 -5.45
CA TRP A 71 17.47 4.02 -6.14
C TRP A 71 16.41 4.67 -5.25
N VAL A 72 16.30 4.24 -3.98
CA VAL A 72 15.41 4.88 -3.00
C VAL A 72 15.76 6.35 -2.82
N VAL A 73 17.05 6.69 -2.66
CA VAL A 73 17.50 8.09 -2.50
C VAL A 73 17.22 8.92 -3.76
N LEU A 74 17.47 8.35 -4.94
CA LEU A 74 17.14 9.02 -6.21
C LEU A 74 15.64 9.27 -6.37
N GLY A 75 14.78 8.45 -5.77
CA GLY A 75 13.33 8.64 -5.73
C GLY A 75 12.88 9.98 -5.14
N VAL A 76 13.72 10.70 -4.37
CA VAL A 76 13.45 12.09 -3.97
C VAL A 76 13.17 12.98 -5.17
N GLY A 77 13.90 12.77 -6.28
CA GLY A 77 13.78 13.54 -7.51
C GLY A 77 12.40 13.44 -8.16
N THR A 78 11.61 12.41 -7.85
CA THR A 78 10.28 12.17 -8.44
C THR A 78 9.13 12.32 -7.44
N LEU A 79 9.40 12.78 -6.21
CA LEU A 79 8.36 12.92 -5.17
C LEU A 79 7.25 13.90 -5.51
N TRP A 80 7.52 14.92 -6.31
CA TRP A 80 6.50 15.87 -6.76
C TRP A 80 5.92 15.52 -8.12
N ALA A 81 6.38 14.42 -8.72
CA ALA A 81 5.88 14.00 -10.01
C ALA A 81 4.42 13.53 -9.92
N ALA A 82 3.64 13.93 -10.93
CA ALA A 82 2.25 13.51 -11.13
C ALA A 82 2.21 12.06 -11.63
N ALA A 83 1.57 11.19 -10.87
CA ALA A 83 1.37 9.80 -11.27
C ALA A 83 0.04 9.66 -12.04
N PRO A 84 0.00 8.97 -13.20
CA PRO A 84 -1.24 8.68 -13.91
C PRO A 84 -2.25 7.97 -13.00
N GLY A 85 -3.50 8.43 -12.96
CA GLY A 85 -4.56 7.84 -12.14
C GLY A 85 -4.50 8.20 -10.64
N ALA A 86 -3.58 9.08 -10.23
CA ALA A 86 -3.49 9.58 -8.87
C ALA A 86 -4.02 11.01 -8.73
N VAL A 87 -4.36 11.38 -7.50
CA VAL A 87 -4.66 12.76 -7.11
C VAL A 87 -3.37 13.60 -7.14
N ASP A 88 -3.45 14.81 -7.70
CA ASP A 88 -2.35 15.78 -7.70
C ASP A 88 -2.35 16.60 -6.39
N ASP A 89 -1.98 15.95 -5.29
CA ASP A 89 -2.00 16.56 -3.95
C ASP A 89 -0.72 17.31 -3.59
N GLY A 90 0.38 17.18 -4.37
CA GLY A 90 1.62 17.98 -4.33
C GLY A 90 2.31 18.15 -2.96
N GLY A 91 1.82 17.52 -1.90
CA GLY A 91 1.97 17.99 -0.54
C GLY A 91 3.30 17.61 0.11
N ALA A 92 3.75 18.45 1.06
CA ALA A 92 4.92 18.20 1.90
C ALA A 92 4.83 16.87 2.69
N GLY A 93 3.62 16.33 2.90
CA GLY A 93 3.39 15.02 3.51
C GLY A 93 4.10 13.86 2.79
N ARG A 94 4.31 13.96 1.47
CA ARG A 94 5.05 12.96 0.68
C ARG A 94 6.50 12.81 1.16
N LEU A 95 7.13 13.91 1.58
CA LEU A 95 8.51 13.90 2.09
C LEU A 95 8.62 13.22 3.45
N LEU A 96 7.61 13.41 4.32
CA LEU A 96 7.56 12.75 5.63
C LEU A 96 7.49 11.23 5.46
N VAL A 97 6.58 10.74 4.63
CA VAL A 97 6.43 9.30 4.35
C VAL A 97 7.69 8.75 3.69
N PHE A 98 8.28 9.48 2.74
CA PHE A 98 9.55 9.11 2.12
C PHE A 98 10.68 8.99 3.15
N GLY A 99 10.86 10.01 4.00
CA GLY A 99 11.91 10.05 5.02
C GLY A 99 11.75 8.93 6.04
N TYR A 100 10.52 8.62 6.45
CA TYR A 100 10.22 7.49 7.32
C TYR A 100 10.62 6.14 6.69
N ARG A 101 10.25 5.92 5.42
CA ARG A 101 10.60 4.69 4.70
C ARG A 101 12.11 4.56 4.49
N LEU A 102 12.77 5.65 4.08
CA LEU A 102 14.23 5.69 3.97
C LEU A 102 14.91 5.38 5.30
N GLY A 103 14.41 5.98 6.40
CA GLY A 103 14.87 5.69 7.76
C GLY A 103 14.82 4.21 8.09
N TRP A 104 13.71 3.53 7.80
CA TRP A 104 13.61 2.08 7.99
C TRP A 104 14.57 1.27 7.14
N TYR A 105 14.72 1.58 5.85
CA TYR A 105 15.70 0.90 5.00
C TYR A 105 17.13 1.05 5.53
N LEU A 106 17.49 2.25 5.98
CA LEU A 106 18.78 2.52 6.60
C LEU A 106 18.94 1.73 7.92
N SER A 107 17.95 1.77 8.83
CA SER A 107 18.01 1.04 10.10
C SER A 107 18.13 -0.47 9.90
N CYS A 108 17.40 -1.04 8.95
CA CYS A 108 17.53 -2.45 8.57
C CYS A 108 18.94 -2.78 8.03
N THR A 109 19.52 -1.88 7.24
CA THR A 109 20.90 -2.02 6.71
C THR A 109 21.93 -1.98 7.83
N VAL A 110 21.78 -1.03 8.76
CA VAL A 110 22.67 -0.88 9.91
C VAL A 110 22.62 -2.13 10.78
N LEU A 111 21.43 -2.68 11.05
CA LEU A 111 21.30 -3.91 11.81
C LEU A 111 21.96 -5.10 11.10
N LEU A 112 21.71 -5.27 9.79
CA LEU A 112 22.34 -6.32 8.96
C LEU A 112 23.86 -6.29 9.09
N VAL A 113 24.45 -5.12 8.89
CA VAL A 113 25.90 -4.92 8.94
C VAL A 113 26.42 -5.07 10.37
N TRP A 114 25.72 -4.53 11.36
CA TRP A 114 26.14 -4.61 12.76
C TRP A 114 26.13 -6.03 13.30
N ILE A 115 25.05 -6.80 13.13
CA ILE A 115 25.00 -8.21 13.58
C ILE A 115 26.08 -9.01 12.86
N GLY A 116 26.19 -8.86 11.53
CA GLY A 116 27.12 -9.67 10.74
C GLY A 116 28.59 -9.40 11.03
N ASN A 117 28.95 -8.19 11.49
CA ASN A 117 30.30 -7.86 11.93
C ASN A 117 30.53 -8.11 13.43
N THR A 118 29.49 -8.30 14.24
CA THR A 118 29.64 -8.49 15.69
C THR A 118 29.97 -9.95 15.98
N PRO A 119 31.12 -10.25 16.60
CA PRO A 119 31.49 -11.63 16.86
C PRO A 119 30.58 -12.29 17.91
N ALA A 120 30.45 -13.62 17.83
CA ALA A 120 29.49 -14.41 18.58
C ALA A 120 29.79 -14.51 20.09
N ASP A 121 31.01 -14.19 20.50
CA ASP A 121 31.42 -14.02 21.89
C ASP A 121 30.74 -12.82 22.55
N ARG A 122 30.54 -11.73 21.81
CA ARG A 122 29.85 -10.51 22.28
C ARG A 122 28.35 -10.56 22.11
N LEU A 123 27.90 -11.07 20.97
CA LEU A 123 26.48 -11.22 20.65
C LEU A 123 26.20 -12.66 20.19
N PRO A 124 25.97 -13.58 21.14
CA PRO A 124 25.71 -14.99 20.82
C PRO A 124 24.49 -15.15 19.92
N ASP A 125 24.58 -16.01 18.92
CA ASP A 125 23.50 -16.33 17.98
C ASP A 125 22.23 -16.79 18.71
N ARG A 126 22.42 -17.61 19.75
CA ARG A 126 21.35 -18.08 20.64
C ARG A 126 20.64 -16.94 21.36
N LEU A 127 21.35 -15.85 21.69
CA LEU A 127 20.73 -14.68 22.30
C LEU A 127 19.83 -13.96 21.29
N VAL A 128 20.30 -13.78 20.05
CA VAL A 128 19.47 -13.19 18.98
C VAL A 128 18.24 -14.05 18.71
N HIS A 129 18.38 -15.38 18.63
CA HIS A 129 17.24 -16.30 18.49
C HIS A 129 16.25 -16.14 19.63
N ARG A 130 16.71 -16.06 20.89
CA ARG A 130 15.83 -15.89 22.06
C ARG A 130 15.12 -14.55 22.08
N ILE A 131 15.79 -13.46 21.69
CA ILE A 131 15.18 -12.13 21.63
C ILE A 131 14.08 -12.09 20.56
N LEU A 132 14.33 -12.66 19.37
CA LEU A 132 13.31 -12.73 18.31
C LEU A 132 12.20 -13.74 18.62
N ALA A 133 12.52 -14.84 19.31
CA ALA A 133 11.52 -15.74 19.88
C ALA A 133 10.67 -15.08 20.97
N TRP A 134 11.24 -14.14 21.73
CA TRP A 134 10.48 -13.35 22.69
C TRP A 134 9.50 -12.41 22.00
N VAL A 135 9.87 -11.81 20.86
CA VAL A 135 8.93 -11.02 20.04
C VAL A 135 7.74 -11.88 19.59
N PHE A 136 7.93 -13.16 19.26
CA PHE A 136 6.83 -14.10 18.99
C PHE A 136 5.89 -14.22 20.20
N VAL A 137 6.42 -14.45 21.40
CA VAL A 137 5.63 -14.57 22.63
C VAL A 137 4.86 -13.28 22.92
N VAL A 138 5.49 -12.11 22.75
CA VAL A 138 4.84 -10.81 22.91
C VAL A 138 3.72 -10.62 21.90
N ALA A 139 3.93 -10.98 20.64
CA ALA A 139 2.91 -10.88 19.60
C ALA A 139 1.74 -11.84 19.88
N VAL A 140 1.98 -13.04 20.41
CA VAL A 140 0.93 -13.97 20.85
C VAL A 140 0.13 -13.37 22.01
N ALA A 141 0.81 -12.85 23.03
CA ALA A 141 0.15 -12.20 24.17
C ALA A 141 -0.67 -10.97 23.73
N GLY A 142 -0.12 -10.13 22.87
CA GLY A 142 -0.83 -8.99 22.27
C GLY A 142 -2.01 -9.43 21.40
N GLY A 143 -1.89 -10.56 20.69
CA GLY A 143 -2.98 -11.14 19.92
C GLY A 143 -4.14 -11.63 20.78
N LEU A 144 -3.83 -12.32 21.88
CA LEU A 144 -4.84 -12.72 22.86
C LEU A 144 -5.49 -11.50 23.53
N LEU A 145 -4.71 -10.48 23.87
CA LEU A 145 -5.24 -9.23 24.41
C LEU A 145 -6.20 -8.54 23.42
N GLY A 146 -5.87 -8.52 22.13
CA GLY A 146 -6.75 -7.99 21.08
C GLY A 146 -8.05 -8.76 20.89
N LEU A 147 -8.08 -10.05 21.23
CA LEU A 147 -9.33 -10.82 21.23
C LEU A 147 -10.16 -10.59 22.50
N LEU A 148 -9.48 -10.47 23.66
CA LEU A 148 -10.14 -10.32 24.96
C LEU A 148 -10.65 -8.89 25.22
N ALA A 149 -9.94 -7.89 24.68
CA ALA A 149 -10.24 -6.47 24.86
C ALA A 149 -10.02 -5.73 23.52
N PRO A 150 -10.90 -5.93 22.52
CA PRO A 150 -10.70 -5.41 21.17
C PRO A 150 -10.78 -3.89 21.07
N ASP A 151 -11.59 -3.24 21.91
CA ASP A 151 -11.76 -1.79 21.95
C ASP A 151 -10.74 -1.09 22.86
N LEU A 152 -9.75 -1.82 23.40
CA LEU A 152 -8.74 -1.24 24.28
C LEU A 152 -7.79 -0.35 23.46
N ALA A 153 -7.98 0.96 23.62
CA ALA A 153 -7.09 2.01 23.11
C ALA A 153 -6.48 2.78 24.28
N ILE A 154 -5.15 2.82 24.36
CA ILE A 154 -4.41 3.54 25.39
C ILE A 154 -3.84 4.82 24.77
N THR A 155 -4.25 5.98 25.28
CA THR A 155 -3.61 7.26 24.92
C THR A 155 -2.19 7.28 25.45
N THR A 156 -1.23 7.17 24.55
CA THR A 156 0.18 6.96 24.92
C THR A 156 0.88 8.25 25.35
N LEU A 157 2.05 8.11 25.99
CA LEU A 157 2.87 9.27 26.33
C LEU A 157 3.31 10.03 25.07
N ALA A 158 3.71 9.32 24.01
CA ALA A 158 4.06 9.93 22.74
C ALA A 158 2.88 10.70 22.13
N GLU A 159 1.68 10.11 22.16
CA GLU A 159 0.47 10.78 21.70
C GLU A 159 0.22 12.05 22.51
N ARG A 160 0.40 12.05 23.83
CA ARG A 160 0.24 13.25 24.70
C ARG A 160 1.23 14.38 24.39
N LEU A 161 2.47 14.04 24.04
CA LEU A 161 3.55 15.00 23.79
C LEU A 161 3.59 15.55 22.36
N LEU A 162 2.85 14.95 21.41
CA LEU A 162 2.85 15.36 20.01
C LEU A 162 2.24 16.75 19.79
N PRO A 163 2.87 17.65 19.00
CA PRO A 163 2.28 18.92 18.58
C PRO A 163 0.96 18.71 17.83
N GLY A 164 0.00 19.63 17.99
CA GLY A 164 -1.33 19.52 17.38
C GLY A 164 -1.30 19.34 15.85
N GLY A 165 -0.36 19.98 15.15
CA GLY A 165 -0.20 19.84 13.71
C GLY A 165 0.25 18.44 13.24
N LEU A 166 0.94 17.66 14.09
CA LEU A 166 1.32 16.28 13.79
C LEU A 166 0.26 15.28 14.22
N ARG A 167 -0.53 15.59 15.26
CA ARG A 167 -1.67 14.75 15.68
C ARG A 167 -2.76 14.64 14.61
N GLY A 168 -3.01 15.71 13.86
CA GLY A 168 -3.98 15.71 12.77
C GLY A 168 -3.59 14.83 11.57
N ASN A 169 -2.35 14.33 11.51
CA ASN A 169 -1.90 13.46 10.45
C ASN A 169 -2.24 12.00 10.77
N GLY A 170 -3.16 11.40 10.00
CA GLY A 170 -3.62 10.02 10.22
C GLY A 170 -2.50 8.98 10.24
N PHE A 171 -1.46 9.15 9.43
CA PHE A 171 -0.29 8.25 9.44
C PHE A 171 0.50 8.36 10.76
N VAL A 172 0.71 9.56 11.28
CA VAL A 172 1.42 9.76 12.57
C VAL A 172 0.60 9.20 13.72
N SER A 173 -0.72 9.43 13.71
CA SER A 173 -1.64 8.92 14.74
C SER A 173 -1.52 7.40 14.90
N THR A 174 -1.53 6.64 13.79
CA THR A 174 -1.40 5.17 13.83
C THR A 174 -0.04 4.69 14.35
N LEU A 175 1.01 5.51 14.31
CA LEU A 175 2.33 5.13 14.81
C LEU A 175 2.49 5.30 16.33
N VAL A 176 1.67 6.16 16.93
CA VAL A 176 1.76 6.50 18.35
C VAL A 176 0.61 5.94 19.19
N SER A 177 -0.48 5.50 18.57
CA SER A 177 -1.59 4.88 19.29
C SER A 177 -1.24 3.46 19.76
N ALA A 178 -1.67 3.12 20.97
CA ALA A 178 -1.54 1.78 21.53
C ALA A 178 -2.93 1.12 21.54
N GLU A 179 -3.24 0.49 20.41
CA GLU A 179 -4.50 -0.23 20.18
C GLU A 179 -4.24 -1.75 20.07
N THR A 180 -5.22 -2.55 20.49
CA THR A 180 -5.09 -4.00 20.59
C THR A 180 -5.59 -4.76 19.36
N ALA A 181 -6.63 -4.25 18.69
CA ALA A 181 -7.22 -4.86 17.50
C ALA A 181 -7.63 -3.82 16.44
N ASP A 182 -7.70 -4.26 15.18
CA ASP A 182 -8.43 -3.60 14.10
C ASP A 182 -9.82 -4.25 14.00
N VAL A 183 -10.89 -3.54 14.37
CA VAL A 183 -12.26 -4.06 14.23
C VAL A 183 -12.73 -3.84 12.80
N GLN A 184 -13.01 -4.93 12.07
CA GLN A 184 -13.37 -4.88 10.65
C GLN A 184 -14.56 -5.80 10.37
N ARG A 185 -15.46 -5.39 9.46
CA ARG A 185 -16.58 -6.25 9.03
C ARG A 185 -16.12 -7.27 8.00
N VAL A 186 -15.63 -8.42 8.47
CA VAL A 186 -15.07 -9.45 7.59
C VAL A 186 -16.15 -10.44 7.14
N LEU A 187 -16.86 -11.07 8.07
CA LEU A 187 -17.89 -12.06 7.73
C LEU A 187 -19.31 -11.47 7.74
N GLY A 188 -19.42 -10.15 7.54
CA GLY A 188 -20.68 -9.39 7.67
C GLY A 188 -20.84 -8.75 9.06
N GLU A 189 -20.24 -9.33 10.10
CA GLU A 189 -20.21 -8.81 11.47
C GLU A 189 -18.86 -8.15 11.81
N ALA A 190 -18.86 -7.30 12.84
CA ALA A 190 -17.66 -6.61 13.32
C ALA A 190 -16.72 -7.58 14.04
N GLU A 191 -15.66 -8.00 13.36
CA GLU A 191 -14.71 -8.99 13.84
C GLU A 191 -13.42 -8.31 14.34
N PRO A 192 -12.97 -8.59 15.57
CA PRO A 192 -11.74 -8.04 16.11
C PRO A 192 -10.52 -8.74 15.51
N ARG A 193 -9.70 -8.00 14.77
CA ARG A 193 -8.47 -8.54 14.17
C ARG A 193 -7.26 -8.10 15.01
N PRO A 194 -6.56 -9.02 15.71
CA PRO A 194 -5.47 -8.63 16.60
C PRO A 194 -4.35 -7.90 15.87
N LYS A 195 -3.79 -6.87 16.50
CA LYS A 195 -2.64 -6.13 15.97
C LYS A 195 -1.55 -5.81 17.00
N ALA A 196 -1.87 -5.76 18.30
CA ALA A 196 -0.88 -5.40 19.32
C ALA A 196 0.37 -6.32 19.31
N PRO A 197 1.57 -5.77 19.52
CA PRO A 197 1.90 -4.35 19.75
C PRO A 197 2.19 -3.54 18.46
N PHE A 198 1.63 -3.94 17.32
CA PHE A 198 1.91 -3.36 16.00
C PHE A 198 0.77 -2.48 15.49
N ALA A 199 1.09 -1.63 14.52
CA ALA A 199 0.15 -0.67 13.93
C ALA A 199 -1.00 -1.32 13.13
N TYR A 200 -0.78 -2.53 12.59
CA TYR A 200 -1.74 -3.20 11.70
C TYR A 200 -1.74 -4.72 11.92
N THR A 201 -2.91 -5.36 11.79
CA THR A 201 -3.04 -6.84 11.82
C THR A 201 -2.11 -7.55 10.83
N ASN A 202 -1.86 -6.93 9.66
CA ASN A 202 -0.98 -7.51 8.64
C ASN A 202 0.49 -7.51 9.10
N THR A 203 0.93 -6.44 9.77
CA THR A 203 2.26 -6.36 10.39
C THR A 203 2.39 -7.40 11.50
N TRP A 204 1.36 -7.55 12.34
CA TRP A 204 1.28 -8.58 13.37
C TRP A 204 1.45 -9.99 12.77
N GLY A 205 0.69 -10.33 11.73
CA GLY A 205 0.79 -11.62 11.05
C GLY A 205 2.18 -11.86 10.40
N SER A 206 2.76 -10.83 9.79
CA SER A 206 4.13 -10.90 9.27
C SER A 206 5.14 -11.19 10.37
N VAL A 207 5.09 -10.48 11.50
CA VAL A 207 5.99 -10.71 12.63
C VAL A 207 5.79 -12.11 13.23
N ILE A 208 4.56 -12.54 13.47
CA ILE A 208 4.23 -13.87 14.02
C ILE A 208 4.89 -14.98 13.19
N SER A 209 4.67 -14.97 11.87
CA SER A 209 5.18 -16.02 10.99
C SER A 209 6.71 -16.01 10.86
N LEU A 210 7.35 -14.82 10.81
CA LEU A 210 8.81 -14.71 10.75
C LEU A 210 9.47 -15.12 12.09
N THR A 211 8.92 -14.66 13.22
CA THR A 211 9.48 -14.92 14.56
C THR A 211 9.20 -16.32 15.06
N LEU A 212 8.15 -17.00 14.58
CA LEU A 212 7.91 -18.42 14.85
C LEU A 212 9.12 -19.29 14.45
N VAL A 213 9.80 -18.96 13.35
CA VAL A 213 11.01 -19.67 12.92
C VAL A 213 12.13 -19.54 13.97
N PHE A 214 12.31 -18.34 14.53
CA PHE A 214 13.25 -18.09 15.61
C PHE A 214 12.83 -18.77 16.92
N PHE A 215 11.54 -18.80 17.22
CA PHE A 215 10.98 -19.53 18.35
C PHE A 215 11.29 -21.02 18.26
N ALA A 216 11.04 -21.65 17.11
CA ALA A 216 11.37 -23.05 16.86
C ALA A 216 12.88 -23.32 17.04
N ALA A 217 13.75 -22.44 16.52
CA ALA A 217 15.20 -22.55 16.70
C ALA A 217 15.63 -22.38 18.17
N ALA A 218 15.01 -21.45 18.91
CA ALA A 218 15.27 -21.25 20.33
C ALA A 218 14.87 -22.49 21.15
N VAL A 219 13.69 -23.06 20.90
CA VAL A 219 13.19 -24.28 21.54
C VAL A 219 14.08 -25.49 21.23
N ALA A 220 14.48 -25.66 19.97
CA ALA A 220 15.40 -26.74 19.58
C ALA A 220 16.73 -26.67 20.32
N SER A 221 17.22 -25.45 20.60
CA SER A 221 18.45 -25.21 21.37
C SER A 221 18.28 -25.23 22.89
N ALA A 222 17.04 -25.33 23.40
CA ALA A 222 16.75 -25.33 24.83
C ALA A 222 17.01 -26.69 25.49
N ARG A 223 17.25 -26.68 26.81
CA ARG A 223 17.32 -27.89 27.65
C ARG A 223 16.01 -28.69 27.52
N SER A 224 16.09 -30.02 27.56
CA SER A 224 14.93 -30.92 27.39
C SER A 224 13.76 -30.54 28.32
N GLU A 225 14.07 -30.24 29.57
CA GLU A 225 13.13 -29.78 30.61
C GLU A 225 12.43 -28.45 30.32
N ARG A 226 12.87 -27.65 29.33
CA ARG A 226 12.24 -26.37 28.96
C ARG A 226 11.52 -26.44 27.62
N ARG A 227 11.67 -27.54 26.89
CA ARG A 227 11.01 -27.74 25.59
C ARG A 227 9.50 -27.91 25.73
N TRP A 228 9.02 -28.42 26.87
CA TRP A 228 7.58 -28.57 27.12
C TRP A 228 6.85 -27.23 27.16
N LEU A 229 7.53 -26.12 27.52
CA LEU A 229 6.95 -24.77 27.51
C LEU A 229 6.56 -24.31 26.09
N ALA A 230 7.06 -24.95 25.04
CA ALA A 230 6.68 -24.60 23.68
C ALA A 230 5.23 -24.96 23.35
N ALA A 231 4.73 -26.08 23.87
CA ALA A 231 3.37 -26.55 23.60
C ALA A 231 2.28 -25.54 24.03
N PRO A 232 2.24 -25.05 25.30
CA PRO A 232 1.22 -24.09 25.70
C PRO A 232 1.30 -22.78 24.92
N VAL A 233 2.51 -22.30 24.56
CA VAL A 233 2.67 -21.08 23.76
C VAL A 233 2.13 -21.27 22.34
N LEU A 234 2.37 -22.41 21.70
CA LEU A 234 1.85 -22.71 20.36
C LEU A 234 0.32 -22.87 20.36
N VAL A 235 -0.24 -23.52 21.39
CA VAL A 235 -1.70 -23.62 21.57
C VAL A 235 -2.31 -22.24 21.76
N ALA A 236 -1.71 -21.41 22.63
CA ALA A 236 -2.12 -20.03 22.86
C ALA A 236 -2.01 -19.17 21.59
N ALA A 237 -1.00 -19.41 20.74
CA ALA A 237 -0.82 -18.72 19.46
C ALA A 237 -1.88 -19.12 18.42
N ALA A 238 -2.33 -20.37 18.40
CA ALA A 238 -3.27 -20.87 17.41
C ALA A 238 -4.59 -20.08 17.42
N VAL A 239 -5.08 -19.69 18.61
CA VAL A 239 -6.34 -18.96 18.79
C VAL A 239 -6.36 -17.62 18.04
N PRO A 240 -5.48 -16.63 18.33
CA PRO A 240 -5.44 -15.37 17.58
C PRO A 240 -5.00 -15.55 16.13
N ILE A 241 -4.21 -16.58 15.79
CA ILE A 241 -3.84 -16.85 14.39
C ILE A 241 -5.09 -17.17 13.57
N VAL A 242 -5.97 -18.07 14.05
CA VAL A 242 -7.20 -18.43 13.35
C VAL A 242 -8.20 -17.27 13.39
N LEU A 243 -8.44 -16.66 14.55
CA LEU A 243 -9.43 -15.58 14.68
C LEU A 243 -8.99 -14.27 14.01
N SER A 244 -7.72 -14.11 13.62
CA SER A 244 -7.28 -12.94 12.85
C SER A 244 -7.82 -12.87 11.41
N LEU A 245 -8.40 -13.97 10.92
CA LEU A 245 -8.94 -14.12 9.55
C LEU A 245 -7.91 -13.78 8.46
N ASN A 246 -6.63 -13.90 8.80
CA ASN A 246 -5.51 -13.45 7.98
C ASN A 246 -4.99 -14.59 7.09
N ARG A 247 -5.60 -14.73 5.90
CA ARG A 247 -5.23 -15.76 4.91
C ARG A 247 -3.74 -15.75 4.54
N GLY A 248 -3.11 -14.57 4.49
CA GLY A 248 -1.68 -14.45 4.21
C GLY A 248 -0.81 -15.12 5.28
N LEU A 249 -1.24 -15.06 6.54
CA LEU A 249 -0.54 -15.65 7.67
C LEU A 249 -0.69 -17.16 7.62
N TRP A 250 -1.91 -17.66 7.39
CA TRP A 250 -2.17 -19.09 7.26
C TRP A 250 -1.35 -19.70 6.12
N LEU A 251 -1.29 -19.04 4.96
CA LEU A 251 -0.48 -19.48 3.83
C LEU A 251 1.01 -19.49 4.18
N ALA A 252 1.52 -18.44 4.85
CA ALA A 252 2.91 -18.37 5.28
C ALA A 252 3.29 -19.49 6.26
N LEU A 253 2.41 -19.78 7.23
CA LEU A 253 2.61 -20.89 8.18
C LEU A 253 2.54 -22.24 7.49
N GLY A 254 1.58 -22.43 6.58
CA GLY A 254 1.43 -23.67 5.79
C GLY A 254 2.66 -23.96 4.93
N VAL A 255 3.16 -22.96 4.19
CA VAL A 255 4.40 -23.08 3.39
C VAL A 255 5.61 -23.36 4.29
N GLY A 256 5.70 -22.71 5.46
CA GLY A 256 6.74 -22.99 6.44
C GLY A 256 6.69 -24.42 6.98
N ALA A 257 5.52 -24.93 7.33
CA ALA A 257 5.32 -26.30 7.79
C ALA A 257 5.65 -27.33 6.68
N ALA A 258 5.19 -27.09 5.45
CA ALA A 258 5.50 -27.93 4.30
C ALA A 258 7.01 -27.99 4.02
N GLY A 259 7.68 -26.85 4.04
CA GLY A 259 9.14 -26.80 3.90
C GLY A 259 9.86 -27.56 5.01
N LEU A 260 9.35 -27.52 6.25
CA LEU A 260 9.93 -28.25 7.38
C LEU A 260 9.72 -29.76 7.25
N LEU A 261 8.54 -30.21 6.79
CA LEU A 261 8.28 -31.61 6.47
C LEU A 261 9.27 -32.14 5.43
N VAL A 262 9.47 -31.40 4.34
CA VAL A 262 10.44 -31.76 3.29
C VAL A 262 11.85 -31.84 3.86
N LEU A 263 12.27 -30.86 4.65
CA LEU A 263 13.60 -30.85 5.25
C LEU A 263 13.82 -32.03 6.22
N LEU A 264 12.83 -32.35 7.05
CA LEU A 264 12.90 -33.48 7.99
C LEU A 264 12.92 -34.82 7.27
N ALA A 265 12.14 -34.98 6.19
CA ALA A 265 12.15 -36.14 5.33
C ALA A 265 13.51 -36.33 4.64
N MET A 266 14.06 -35.27 4.06
CA MET A 266 15.40 -35.29 3.42
C MET A 266 16.51 -35.63 4.41
N ARG A 267 16.41 -35.17 5.66
CA ARG A 267 17.36 -35.48 6.73
C ARG A 267 17.10 -36.83 7.42
N ARG A 268 16.08 -37.58 7.02
CA ARG A 268 15.69 -38.90 7.58
C ARG A 268 15.43 -38.88 9.09
N HIS A 269 14.93 -37.76 9.63
CA HIS A 269 14.55 -37.66 11.04
C HIS A 269 13.11 -38.17 11.25
N ALA A 270 12.91 -39.48 11.17
CA ALA A 270 11.59 -40.11 11.18
C ALA A 270 10.71 -39.71 12.38
N ALA A 271 11.27 -39.67 13.59
CA ALA A 271 10.51 -39.29 14.79
C ALA A 271 10.00 -37.84 14.73
N ALA A 272 10.83 -36.89 14.28
CA ALA A 272 10.44 -35.49 14.14
C ALA A 272 9.44 -35.29 13.00
N LEU A 273 9.58 -36.04 11.91
CA LEU A 273 8.64 -36.04 10.80
C LEU A 273 7.25 -36.53 11.26
N VAL A 274 7.19 -37.69 11.93
CA VAL A 274 5.95 -38.25 12.47
C VAL A 274 5.31 -37.29 13.47
N ALA A 275 6.11 -36.69 14.37
CA ALA A 275 5.61 -35.71 15.33
C ALA A 275 5.01 -34.47 14.64
N LEU A 276 5.64 -33.96 13.58
CA LEU A 276 5.11 -32.81 12.83
C LEU A 276 3.84 -33.17 12.05
N VAL A 277 3.80 -34.35 11.41
CA VAL A 277 2.59 -34.84 10.72
C VAL A 277 1.45 -35.01 11.72
N ALA A 278 1.70 -35.65 12.87
CA ALA A 278 0.72 -35.79 13.93
C ALA A 278 0.25 -34.42 14.43
N LEU A 279 1.14 -33.45 14.63
CA LEU A 279 0.79 -32.09 15.04
C LEU A 279 -0.11 -31.39 14.00
N VAL A 280 0.21 -31.51 12.71
CA VAL A 280 -0.58 -30.92 11.63
C VAL A 280 -1.97 -31.56 11.55
N ILE A 281 -2.06 -32.89 11.67
CA ILE A 281 -3.32 -33.62 11.66
C ILE A 281 -4.16 -33.25 12.89
N LEU A 282 -3.58 -33.32 14.10
CA LEU A 282 -4.27 -32.98 15.34
C LEU A 282 -4.73 -31.51 15.34
N GLY A 283 -3.89 -30.60 14.85
CA GLY A 283 -4.25 -29.19 14.69
C GLY A 283 -5.36 -28.97 13.68
N GLY A 284 -5.31 -29.67 12.54
CA GLY A 284 -6.37 -29.65 11.52
C GLY A 284 -7.69 -30.15 12.07
N VAL A 285 -7.69 -31.32 12.74
CA VAL A 285 -8.86 -31.89 13.41
C VAL A 285 -9.41 -30.91 14.42
N PHE A 286 -8.58 -30.37 15.32
CA PHE A 286 -8.99 -29.39 16.34
C PHE A 286 -9.67 -28.16 15.74
N VAL A 287 -9.13 -27.61 14.65
CA VAL A 287 -9.78 -26.48 13.96
C VAL A 287 -11.12 -26.92 13.37
N THR A 288 -11.17 -28.02 12.63
CA THR A 288 -12.41 -28.48 11.98
C THR A 288 -13.48 -28.98 12.95
N SER A 289 -13.12 -29.40 14.15
CA SER A 289 -14.03 -29.93 15.18
C SER A 289 -14.49 -28.88 16.19
N THR A 290 -14.08 -27.62 16.03
CA THR A 290 -14.47 -26.49 16.89
C THR A 290 -15.14 -25.40 16.04
N PRO A 291 -15.81 -24.40 16.64
CA PRO A 291 -16.39 -23.26 15.89
C PRO A 291 -15.36 -22.47 15.05
N LEU A 292 -14.07 -22.69 15.28
CA LEU A 292 -13.00 -22.20 14.44
C LEU A 292 -13.07 -22.75 13.01
N GLY A 293 -13.59 -23.96 12.82
CA GLY A 293 -13.76 -24.59 11.51
C GLY A 293 -14.75 -23.84 10.64
N ASP A 294 -15.90 -23.47 11.22
CA ASP A 294 -16.93 -22.66 10.55
C ASP A 294 -16.38 -21.29 10.16
N THR A 295 -15.58 -20.69 11.05
CA THR A 295 -14.87 -19.42 10.80
C THR A 295 -13.92 -19.53 9.61
N VAL A 296 -13.16 -20.62 9.53
CA VAL A 296 -12.24 -20.87 8.40
C VAL A 296 -13.03 -21.11 7.10
N SER A 297 -14.08 -21.94 7.11
CA SER A 297 -14.91 -22.20 5.93
C SER A 297 -15.55 -20.93 5.41
N SER A 298 -16.23 -20.19 6.29
CA SER A 298 -16.87 -18.91 5.96
C SER A 298 -15.86 -17.91 5.39
N ARG A 299 -14.63 -17.87 5.93
CA ARG A 299 -13.58 -16.99 5.41
C ARG A 299 -13.05 -17.41 4.04
N LEU A 300 -13.05 -18.70 3.72
CA LEU A 300 -12.67 -19.22 2.40
C LEU A 300 -13.77 -18.98 1.37
N GLU A 301 -15.04 -19.12 1.77
CA GLU A 301 -16.24 -18.91 0.94
C GLU A 301 -16.52 -17.43 0.66
N HIS A 302 -16.10 -16.52 1.54
CA HIS A 302 -16.25 -15.06 1.38
C HIS A 302 -14.89 -14.37 1.13
N PRO A 303 -14.28 -14.52 -0.06
CA PRO A 303 -13.12 -13.74 -0.42
C PRO A 303 -13.55 -12.27 -0.60
N HIS A 304 -13.44 -11.46 0.46
CA HIS A 304 -13.58 -10.00 0.39
C HIS A 304 -13.01 -9.44 -0.89
N SER A 305 -13.86 -8.76 -1.68
CA SER A 305 -13.62 -8.22 -3.03
C SER A 305 -12.14 -8.22 -3.40
N ASN A 306 -11.66 -9.40 -3.85
CA ASN A 306 -10.32 -9.53 -4.40
C ASN A 306 -10.20 -8.67 -5.66
N ASP A 307 -11.32 -8.35 -6.30
CA ASP A 307 -11.43 -7.49 -7.47
C ASP A 307 -10.95 -6.07 -7.20
N ARG A 308 -11.35 -5.46 -6.07
CA ARG A 308 -10.85 -4.13 -5.71
C ARG A 308 -9.34 -4.13 -5.50
N ARG A 309 -8.82 -5.20 -4.86
CA ARG A 309 -7.38 -5.36 -4.65
C ARG A 309 -6.66 -5.58 -5.97
N SER A 310 -7.14 -6.48 -6.83
CA SER A 310 -6.51 -6.75 -8.14
C SER A 310 -6.52 -5.52 -9.03
N GLN A 311 -7.63 -4.76 -9.06
CA GLN A 311 -7.72 -3.46 -9.76
C GLN A 311 -6.68 -2.47 -9.25
N LEU A 312 -6.50 -2.36 -7.93
CA LEU A 312 -5.47 -1.50 -7.34
C LEU A 312 -4.04 -1.93 -7.73
N LEU A 313 -3.78 -3.23 -7.76
CA LEU A 313 -2.46 -3.75 -8.16
C LEU A 313 -2.18 -3.47 -9.64
N VAL A 314 -3.18 -3.66 -10.51
CA VAL A 314 -3.08 -3.33 -11.93
C VAL A 314 -2.84 -1.83 -12.11
N ALA A 315 -3.65 -0.98 -11.46
CA ALA A 315 -3.48 0.48 -11.51
C ALA A 315 -2.11 0.93 -11.01
N THR A 316 -1.58 0.29 -9.96
CA THR A 316 -0.24 0.57 -9.42
C THR A 316 0.85 0.30 -10.45
N VAL A 317 0.83 -0.87 -11.09
CA VAL A 317 1.84 -1.25 -12.09
C VAL A 317 1.71 -0.41 -13.36
N ASP A 318 0.49 -0.19 -13.82
CA ASP A 318 0.19 0.58 -15.03
C ASP A 318 0.59 2.06 -14.87
N SER A 319 0.23 2.69 -13.75
CA SER A 319 0.61 4.07 -13.43
C SER A 319 2.14 4.27 -13.37
N MET A 320 2.85 3.33 -12.74
CA MET A 320 4.31 3.36 -12.68
C MET A 320 4.94 3.08 -14.05
N THR A 321 4.44 2.11 -14.80
CA THR A 321 5.02 1.72 -16.08
C THR A 321 4.84 2.82 -17.13
N ARG A 322 3.68 3.49 -17.15
CA ARG A 322 3.40 4.57 -18.11
C ARG A 322 4.12 5.87 -17.78
N GLY A 323 4.34 6.19 -16.50
CA GLY A 323 4.92 7.49 -16.14
C GLY A 323 6.36 7.46 -15.62
N SER A 324 6.78 6.47 -14.80
CA SER A 324 8.13 6.40 -14.24
C SER A 324 8.67 4.96 -14.13
N PRO A 325 8.87 4.24 -15.25
CA PRO A 325 9.22 2.82 -15.23
C PRO A 325 10.62 2.52 -14.68
N VAL A 326 11.55 3.46 -14.82
CA VAL A 326 12.97 3.29 -14.44
C VAL A 326 13.19 3.53 -12.94
N ILE A 327 12.69 4.66 -12.44
CA ILE A 327 13.02 5.17 -11.09
C ILE A 327 11.82 5.15 -10.13
N GLY A 328 10.58 5.02 -10.62
CA GLY A 328 9.36 5.10 -9.81
C GLY A 328 9.06 6.51 -9.31
N TYR A 329 8.08 6.64 -8.41
CA TYR A 329 7.60 7.93 -7.87
C TYR A 329 8.16 8.29 -6.48
N GLY A 330 9.10 7.51 -5.94
CA GLY A 330 9.72 7.72 -4.64
C GLY A 330 8.82 7.42 -3.43
N SER A 331 7.50 7.59 -3.55
CA SER A 331 6.51 7.30 -2.51
C SER A 331 5.19 6.84 -3.12
N THR A 332 4.19 6.59 -2.27
CA THR A 332 2.82 6.19 -2.66
C THR A 332 2.01 7.40 -3.15
N ARG A 333 0.87 7.13 -3.80
CA ARG A 333 -0.03 8.17 -4.36
C ARG A 333 -1.49 7.81 -4.12
N ASP A 334 -2.29 8.77 -3.68
CA ASP A 334 -3.72 8.54 -3.50
C ASP A 334 -4.41 8.37 -4.85
N VAL A 335 -5.33 7.41 -4.94
CA VAL A 335 -6.09 7.13 -6.18
C VAL A 335 -7.13 8.22 -6.37
N ALA A 336 -7.30 8.69 -7.61
CA ALA A 336 -8.39 9.60 -7.94
C ALA A 336 -9.73 8.83 -8.03
N GLY A 337 -10.70 9.20 -7.17
CA GLY A 337 -11.99 8.52 -7.07
C GLY A 337 -11.90 7.09 -6.51
N THR A 338 -12.85 6.25 -6.91
CA THR A 338 -12.84 4.79 -6.68
C THR A 338 -12.89 4.03 -8.00
N PHE A 339 -12.68 2.71 -7.99
CA PHE A 339 -12.79 1.89 -9.21
C PHE A 339 -14.22 1.76 -9.76
N THR A 340 -15.22 2.20 -9.00
CA THR A 340 -16.64 2.14 -9.40
C THR A 340 -17.26 3.52 -9.59
N SER A 341 -16.65 4.58 -9.04
CA SER A 341 -17.18 5.94 -9.11
C SER A 341 -16.07 6.98 -9.03
N ILE A 342 -16.10 7.99 -9.90
CA ILE A 342 -15.17 9.13 -9.90
C ILE A 342 -15.32 10.03 -8.68
N ALA A 343 -16.49 10.03 -8.04
CA ALA A 343 -16.81 10.78 -6.82
C ALA A 343 -16.75 9.89 -5.56
N GLY A 344 -16.37 8.62 -5.70
CA GLY A 344 -16.28 7.70 -4.57
C GLY A 344 -15.15 8.08 -3.62
N GLY A 345 -15.36 7.89 -2.32
CA GLY A 345 -14.35 8.14 -1.30
C GLY A 345 -14.73 7.57 0.05
N ALA A 346 -13.81 7.71 1.02
CA ALA A 346 -14.06 7.33 2.40
C ALA A 346 -15.03 8.32 3.06
N THR A 347 -15.97 7.82 3.84
CA THR A 347 -16.87 8.63 4.70
C THR A 347 -16.65 8.28 6.17
N PRO A 348 -17.08 9.11 7.15
CA PRO A 348 -17.07 8.71 8.55
C PRO A 348 -17.82 7.40 8.82
N ASP A 349 -18.93 7.17 8.09
CA ASP A 349 -19.77 5.97 8.20
C ASP A 349 -19.20 4.76 7.44
N CYS A 350 -18.38 5.01 6.42
CA CYS A 350 -17.69 3.98 5.63
C CYS A 350 -16.26 4.42 5.28
N PRO A 351 -15.30 4.32 6.22
CA PRO A 351 -13.90 4.61 5.93
C PRO A 351 -13.32 3.67 4.86
N ALA A 352 -13.84 2.44 4.80
CA ALA A 352 -13.43 1.40 3.84
C ALA A 352 -13.97 1.63 2.40
N CYS A 353 -14.79 2.67 2.19
CA CYS A 353 -15.29 3.03 0.85
C CYS A 353 -14.22 3.76 0.02
N GLY A 354 -13.21 4.34 0.65
CA GLY A 354 -12.04 4.89 -0.05
C GLY A 354 -11.15 3.80 -0.65
N VAL A 355 -10.44 4.13 -1.73
CA VAL A 355 -9.42 3.25 -2.31
C VAL A 355 -8.08 3.52 -1.63
N PRO A 356 -7.37 2.48 -1.15
CA PRO A 356 -6.02 2.64 -0.61
C PRO A 356 -5.07 3.25 -1.65
N PRO A 357 -4.01 3.97 -1.22
CA PRO A 357 -3.06 4.58 -2.14
C PRO A 357 -2.38 3.56 -3.08
N LEU A 358 -2.02 3.98 -4.29
CA LEU A 358 -1.16 3.25 -5.22
C LEU A 358 0.17 2.91 -4.55
N GLY A 359 0.64 1.68 -4.75
CA GLY A 359 1.84 1.16 -4.09
C GLY A 359 1.62 0.70 -2.64
N THR A 360 0.38 0.41 -2.24
CA THR A 360 0.07 -0.24 -0.96
C THR A 360 -0.31 -1.72 -1.16
N GLN A 361 -0.85 -2.39 -0.14
CA GLN A 361 -1.28 -3.80 -0.20
C GLN A 361 -0.16 -4.83 -0.46
N GLY A 362 1.10 -4.46 -0.23
CA GLY A 362 2.24 -5.37 -0.32
C GLY A 362 3.55 -4.63 -0.56
N GLN A 363 4.63 -5.13 0.03
CA GLN A 363 5.98 -4.56 -0.12
C GLN A 363 6.46 -4.58 -1.58
N LEU A 364 6.10 -5.62 -2.36
CA LEU A 364 6.45 -5.70 -3.78
C LEU A 364 5.82 -4.55 -4.57
N TRP A 365 4.54 -4.28 -4.32
CA TRP A 365 3.79 -3.23 -4.99
C TRP A 365 4.29 -1.85 -4.61
N LEU A 366 4.63 -1.66 -3.33
CA LEU A 366 5.33 -0.48 -2.85
C LEU A 366 6.63 -0.27 -3.62
N VAL A 367 7.52 -1.28 -3.63
CA VAL A 367 8.83 -1.17 -4.28
C VAL A 367 8.71 -0.94 -5.79
N LEU A 368 7.78 -1.61 -6.46
CA LEU A 368 7.50 -1.38 -7.86
C LEU A 368 7.07 0.07 -8.10
N PHE A 369 6.08 0.55 -7.36
CA PHE A 369 5.53 1.89 -7.56
C PHE A 369 6.54 3.00 -7.24
N SER A 370 7.23 2.89 -6.10
CA SER A 370 8.14 3.95 -5.66
C SER A 370 9.56 3.87 -6.23
N GLN A 371 10.02 2.72 -6.73
CA GLN A 371 11.40 2.53 -7.22
C GLN A 371 11.47 1.98 -8.65
N GLY A 372 10.33 1.78 -9.31
CA GLY A 372 10.26 1.30 -10.68
C GLY A 372 10.74 -0.15 -10.85
N TRP A 373 10.81 -0.59 -12.10
CA TRP A 373 11.24 -1.94 -12.45
C TRP A 373 12.68 -2.23 -12.05
N ILE A 374 13.58 -1.25 -12.22
CA ILE A 374 15.02 -1.43 -11.93
C ILE A 374 15.27 -1.51 -10.41
N GLY A 375 14.63 -0.64 -9.63
CA GLY A 375 14.74 -0.70 -8.17
C GLY A 375 14.18 -2.00 -7.60
N ALA A 376 13.02 -2.44 -8.12
CA ALA A 376 12.43 -3.73 -7.75
C ALA A 376 13.35 -4.92 -8.07
N LEU A 377 14.01 -4.90 -9.23
CA LEU A 377 15.00 -5.91 -9.60
C LEU A 377 16.14 -5.97 -8.58
N PHE A 378 16.72 -4.83 -8.20
CA PHE A 378 17.81 -4.78 -7.20
C PHE A 378 17.37 -5.30 -5.83
N PHE A 379 16.18 -4.89 -5.38
CA PHE A 379 15.57 -5.34 -4.14
C PHE A 379 15.38 -6.87 -4.11
N LEU A 380 14.70 -7.42 -5.11
CA LEU A 380 14.41 -8.85 -5.19
C LEU A 380 15.67 -9.70 -5.35
N THR A 381 16.63 -9.23 -6.18
CA THR A 381 17.88 -9.94 -6.42
C THR A 381 18.67 -10.14 -5.13
N PHE A 382 18.71 -9.14 -4.24
CA PHE A 382 19.38 -9.27 -2.95
C PHE A 382 18.82 -10.43 -2.12
N PHE A 383 17.49 -10.50 -1.95
CA PHE A 383 16.86 -11.55 -1.12
C PHE A 383 16.89 -12.93 -1.77
N VAL A 384 16.70 -13.01 -3.09
CA VAL A 384 16.78 -14.30 -3.83
C VAL A 384 18.20 -14.87 -3.75
N LEU A 385 19.24 -14.03 -3.88
CA LEU A 385 20.62 -14.49 -3.74
C LEU A 385 20.97 -14.85 -2.30
N ALA A 386 20.44 -14.12 -1.31
CA ALA A 386 20.57 -14.49 0.11
C ALA A 386 19.93 -15.87 0.37
N LEU A 387 18.73 -16.12 -0.17
CA LEU A 387 18.02 -17.39 -0.03
C LEU A 387 18.78 -18.54 -0.69
N ARG A 388 19.25 -18.34 -1.92
CA ARG A 388 20.07 -19.34 -2.65
C ARG A 388 21.28 -19.77 -1.83
N ARG A 389 21.88 -18.85 -1.08
CA ARG A 389 23.07 -19.11 -0.27
C ARG A 389 22.75 -19.96 0.97
N THR A 390 21.60 -19.74 1.59
CA THR A 390 21.19 -20.46 2.80
C THR A 390 20.39 -21.73 2.52
N TRP A 391 19.90 -21.93 1.29
CA TRP A 391 18.99 -23.01 0.88
C TRP A 391 19.41 -24.43 1.28
N ARG A 392 20.73 -24.67 1.38
CA ARG A 392 21.27 -25.97 1.78
C ARG A 392 21.00 -26.32 3.25
N CYS A 393 20.59 -25.35 4.07
CA CYS A 393 20.23 -25.55 5.47
C CYS A 393 21.26 -26.41 6.22
N ARG A 394 22.56 -26.09 6.19
CA ARG A 394 23.59 -26.93 6.84
C ARG A 394 23.69 -26.68 8.33
N THR A 395 23.37 -25.46 8.75
CA THR A 395 23.47 -24.99 10.14
C THR A 395 22.11 -24.49 10.61
N THR A 396 21.97 -24.25 11.91
CA THR A 396 20.73 -23.68 12.47
C THR A 396 20.46 -22.29 11.88
N ASN A 397 21.47 -21.42 11.77
CA ASN A 397 21.27 -20.08 11.21
C ASN A 397 20.92 -20.11 9.72
N GLN A 398 21.55 -20.99 8.93
CA GLN A 398 21.17 -21.19 7.53
C GLN A 398 19.74 -21.71 7.41
N THR A 399 19.33 -22.63 8.29
CA THR A 399 17.95 -23.14 8.30
C THR A 399 16.97 -22.01 8.62
N VAL A 400 17.21 -21.26 9.71
CA VAL A 400 16.38 -20.10 10.09
C VAL A 400 16.29 -19.09 8.95
N ALA A 401 17.42 -18.69 8.37
CA ALA A 401 17.46 -17.74 7.26
C ALA A 401 16.67 -18.23 6.04
N THR A 402 16.78 -19.51 5.68
CA THR A 402 16.00 -20.08 4.56
C THR A 402 14.50 -19.99 4.79
N PHE A 403 14.01 -20.43 5.95
CA PHE A 403 12.58 -20.36 6.25
C PHE A 403 12.08 -18.92 6.36
N VAL A 404 12.84 -18.04 7.02
CA VAL A 404 12.52 -16.61 7.14
C VAL A 404 12.46 -15.95 5.76
N LEU A 405 13.41 -16.24 4.86
CA LEU A 405 13.45 -15.67 3.51
C LEU A 405 12.33 -16.23 2.62
N ILE A 406 12.00 -17.52 2.70
CA ILE A 406 10.87 -18.10 1.96
C ILE A 406 9.56 -17.44 2.39
N VAL A 407 9.33 -17.37 3.71
CA VAL A 407 8.15 -16.71 4.29
C VAL A 407 8.11 -15.24 3.89
N PHE A 408 9.23 -14.53 3.97
CA PHE A 408 9.31 -13.12 3.58
C PHE A 408 9.02 -12.89 2.09
N LEU A 409 9.62 -13.68 1.18
CA LEU A 409 9.39 -13.55 -0.26
C LEU A 409 7.91 -13.79 -0.63
N LEU A 410 7.26 -14.75 0.02
CA LEU A 410 5.82 -14.98 -0.10
C LEU A 410 5.02 -13.76 0.40
N GLN A 411 5.43 -13.17 1.53
CA GLN A 411 4.74 -12.02 2.11
C GLN A 411 4.87 -10.74 1.29
N LEU A 412 5.88 -10.59 0.43
CA LEU A 412 6.08 -9.37 -0.36
C LEU A 412 4.84 -8.97 -1.17
N THR A 413 4.04 -9.93 -1.64
CA THR A 413 2.84 -9.67 -2.44
C THR A 413 1.61 -9.34 -1.60
N VAL A 414 1.63 -9.67 -0.30
CA VAL A 414 0.45 -9.63 0.58
C VAL A 414 0.57 -8.56 1.67
N TYR A 415 1.78 -8.36 2.22
CA TYR A 415 2.05 -7.50 3.37
C TYR A 415 3.04 -6.38 3.05
N ASP A 416 2.80 -5.21 3.63
CA ASP A 416 3.85 -4.21 3.80
C ASP A 416 4.79 -4.70 4.91
N THR A 417 6.00 -5.08 4.52
CA THR A 417 6.99 -5.69 5.41
C THR A 417 8.05 -4.71 5.85
N LEU A 418 8.01 -3.46 5.39
CA LEU A 418 8.93 -2.41 5.83
C LEU A 418 8.65 -2.08 7.30
N GLY A 419 9.69 -2.20 8.13
CA GLY A 419 9.55 -2.09 9.58
C GLY A 419 10.29 -3.20 10.31
N LEU A 420 9.73 -3.60 11.45
CA LEU A 420 10.25 -4.74 12.22
C LEU A 420 10.32 -6.05 11.41
N PRO A 421 9.36 -6.40 10.51
CA PRO A 421 9.49 -7.62 9.70
C PRO A 421 10.75 -7.65 8.83
N MET A 422 11.02 -6.60 8.06
CA MET A 422 12.25 -6.46 7.29
C MET A 422 13.50 -6.55 8.18
N MET A 423 13.45 -5.92 9.35
CA MET A 423 14.55 -5.95 10.32
C MET A 423 14.84 -7.38 10.82
N ILE A 424 13.80 -8.18 11.07
CA ILE A 424 13.90 -9.60 11.45
C ILE A 424 14.56 -10.41 10.31
N VAL A 425 14.16 -10.15 9.06
CA VAL A 425 14.75 -10.79 7.87
C VAL A 425 16.23 -10.43 7.75
N MET A 426 16.58 -9.16 7.92
CA MET A 426 17.97 -8.71 7.93
C MET A 426 18.79 -9.35 9.05
N ALA A 427 18.21 -9.55 10.24
CA ALA A 427 18.87 -10.28 11.32
C ALA A 427 19.14 -11.75 10.93
N ALA A 428 18.19 -12.43 10.29
CA ALA A 428 18.38 -13.80 9.81
C ALA A 428 19.51 -13.91 8.77
N VAL A 429 19.51 -13.01 7.78
CA VAL A 429 20.57 -12.92 6.76
C VAL A 429 21.92 -12.63 7.42
N ALA A 430 21.96 -11.72 8.40
CA ALA A 430 23.18 -11.37 9.11
C ALA A 430 23.79 -12.55 9.88
N LEU A 431 22.97 -13.33 10.59
CA LEU A 431 23.41 -14.50 11.35
C LEU A 431 23.99 -15.57 10.43
N ALA A 432 23.31 -15.90 9.32
CA ALA A 432 23.79 -16.88 8.36
C ALA A 432 25.09 -16.43 7.68
N TRP A 433 25.18 -15.16 7.29
CA TRP A 433 26.40 -14.59 6.73
C TRP A 433 27.58 -14.60 7.72
N ARG A 434 27.32 -14.20 8.97
CA ARG A 434 28.33 -14.17 10.05
C ARG A 434 28.99 -15.53 10.25
N GLU A 435 28.19 -16.60 10.25
CA GLU A 435 28.66 -17.97 10.44
C GLU A 435 29.60 -18.42 9.32
N GLU A 436 29.28 -18.07 8.08
CA GLU A 436 30.07 -18.46 6.90
C GLU A 436 31.37 -17.67 6.71
N ARG A 437 31.53 -16.54 7.43
CA ARG A 437 32.69 -15.63 7.34
C ARG A 437 33.06 -15.20 5.91
N SER A 438 32.07 -15.16 5.03
CA SER A 438 32.22 -14.92 3.59
C SER A 438 32.11 -13.44 3.19
N GLY A 439 32.21 -12.53 4.16
CA GLY A 439 32.02 -11.10 3.96
C GLY A 439 33.11 -10.48 3.09
N THR A 440 32.74 -9.49 2.30
CA THR A 440 33.69 -8.66 1.57
C THR A 440 33.98 -7.40 2.37
N ALA A 441 35.25 -7.06 2.59
CA ALA A 441 35.60 -5.82 3.28
C ALA A 441 34.99 -4.60 2.56
N LEU A 442 34.34 -3.72 3.32
CA LEU A 442 33.82 -2.46 2.84
C LEU A 442 35.00 -1.60 2.35
N ARG A 443 35.02 -1.32 1.04
CA ARG A 443 35.99 -0.42 0.43
C ARG A 443 35.25 0.81 -0.04
N LEU A 444 35.58 1.96 0.54
CA LEU A 444 35.08 3.23 0.04
C LEU A 444 35.66 3.47 -1.37
N PRO A 445 34.83 3.92 -2.33
CA PRO A 445 35.32 4.31 -3.63
C PRO A 445 36.31 5.48 -3.51
N ASP A 446 37.32 5.50 -4.38
CA ASP A 446 38.27 6.61 -4.48
C ASP A 446 37.56 7.89 -4.94
N ARG A 447 38.04 9.06 -4.49
CA ARG A 447 37.47 10.38 -4.85
C ARG A 447 37.37 10.56 -6.36
N ARG A 448 38.39 10.14 -7.11
CA ARG A 448 38.38 10.21 -8.59
C ARG A 448 37.25 9.39 -9.20
N ALA A 449 37.03 8.18 -8.68
CA ALA A 449 35.94 7.30 -9.12
C ALA A 449 34.57 7.90 -8.79
N LEU A 450 34.42 8.52 -7.62
CA LEU A 450 33.19 9.24 -7.24
C LEU A 450 32.91 10.43 -8.17
N VAL A 451 33.93 11.24 -8.47
CA VAL A 451 33.78 12.40 -9.38
C VAL A 451 33.43 11.93 -10.79
N ALA A 452 34.09 10.89 -11.31
CA ALA A 452 33.74 10.31 -12.61
C ALA A 452 32.29 9.79 -12.63
N ALA A 453 31.88 9.05 -11.60
CA ALA A 453 30.52 8.55 -11.52
C ALA A 453 29.47 9.66 -11.42
N ALA A 454 29.73 10.69 -10.62
CA ALA A 454 28.88 11.87 -10.52
C ALA A 454 28.79 12.62 -11.85
N THR A 455 29.91 12.77 -12.57
CA THR A 455 29.94 13.46 -13.87
C THR A 455 29.09 12.74 -14.91
N VAL A 456 29.22 11.41 -15.01
CA VAL A 456 28.40 10.60 -15.94
C VAL A 456 26.93 10.60 -15.52
N ALA A 457 26.63 10.56 -14.22
CA ALA A 457 25.26 10.68 -13.72
C ALA A 457 24.65 12.06 -14.06
N ILE A 458 25.38 13.16 -13.87
CA ILE A 458 24.94 14.51 -14.25
C ILE A 458 24.72 14.61 -15.75
N LEU A 459 25.63 14.08 -16.57
CA LEU A 459 25.46 14.03 -18.02
C LEU A 459 24.21 13.24 -18.40
N GLY A 460 23.97 12.09 -17.76
CA GLY A 460 22.75 11.31 -17.92
C GLY A 460 21.50 12.11 -17.56
N ALA A 461 21.54 12.90 -16.48
CA ALA A 461 20.44 13.78 -16.08
C ALA A 461 20.15 14.87 -17.13
N LEU A 462 21.20 15.49 -17.66
CA LEU A 462 21.09 16.51 -18.72
C LEU A 462 20.54 15.92 -20.02
N LEU A 463 20.98 14.71 -20.40
CA LEU A 463 20.47 13.99 -21.56
C LEU A 463 19.00 13.60 -21.37
N GLY A 464 18.63 13.09 -20.19
CA GLY A 464 17.24 12.75 -19.86
C GLY A 464 16.32 13.96 -19.90
N ALA A 465 16.75 15.10 -19.32
CA ALA A 465 16.02 16.35 -19.40
C ALA A 465 15.96 16.89 -20.86
N GLY A 466 17.04 16.71 -21.62
CA GLY A 466 17.14 17.15 -23.02
C GLY A 466 16.27 16.34 -23.98
N ALA A 467 16.09 15.04 -23.75
CA ALA A 467 15.27 14.15 -24.58
C ALA A 467 13.78 14.56 -24.59
N THR A 468 13.32 15.24 -23.54
CA THR A 468 11.93 15.74 -23.43
C THR A 468 11.75 17.18 -23.92
N ARG A 469 12.81 17.83 -24.44
CA ARG A 469 12.70 19.19 -25.01
C ARG A 469 11.86 19.26 -26.30
N GLY A 470 11.55 18.12 -26.92
CA GLY A 470 10.72 18.04 -28.12
C GLY A 470 9.24 17.73 -27.87
N GLU A 471 8.85 17.37 -26.64
CA GLU A 471 7.43 17.24 -26.30
C GLU A 471 6.83 18.64 -26.18
N GLU A 472 5.80 18.93 -26.98
CA GLU A 472 5.07 20.20 -26.89
C GLU A 472 4.61 20.41 -25.45
N ARG A 473 4.98 21.56 -24.86
CA ARG A 473 4.48 21.95 -23.54
C ARG A 473 2.95 21.93 -23.58
N ARG A 474 2.37 20.99 -22.84
CA ARG A 474 0.94 20.89 -22.68
C ARG A 474 0.50 21.82 -21.57
N VAL A 475 -0.62 22.49 -21.78
CA VAL A 475 -1.23 23.39 -20.80
C VAL A 475 -2.58 22.80 -20.47
N ALA A 476 -2.94 22.77 -19.19
CA ALA A 476 -4.25 22.33 -18.78
C ALA A 476 -4.98 23.40 -18.02
N SER A 477 -6.29 23.45 -18.23
CA SER A 477 -7.22 24.22 -17.43
C SER A 477 -8.29 23.26 -16.88
N THR A 478 -8.73 23.52 -15.66
CA THR A 478 -9.78 22.75 -15.01
C THR A 478 -11.01 23.62 -14.86
N VAL A 479 -12.13 23.16 -15.39
CA VAL A 479 -13.45 23.75 -15.17
C VAL A 479 -14.21 22.92 -14.14
N THR A 480 -14.83 23.60 -13.18
CA THR A 480 -15.61 22.99 -12.11
C THR A 480 -17.09 23.27 -12.37
N ILE A 481 -17.88 22.22 -12.47
CA ILE A 481 -19.31 22.26 -12.79
C ILE A 481 -20.10 21.75 -11.59
N ALA A 482 -20.99 22.57 -11.04
CA ALA A 482 -21.95 22.11 -10.03
C ALA A 482 -23.18 21.53 -10.75
N LEU A 483 -23.46 20.24 -10.53
CA LEU A 483 -24.64 19.61 -11.08
C LEU A 483 -25.81 19.72 -10.13
N THR A 484 -26.96 20.14 -10.68
CA THR A 484 -28.24 19.94 -10.02
C THR A 484 -28.64 18.47 -10.20
N PRO A 485 -29.00 17.75 -9.12
CA PRO A 485 -29.44 16.36 -9.20
C PRO A 485 -30.56 16.21 -10.23
N SER A 486 -30.48 15.17 -11.07
CA SER A 486 -31.54 14.88 -12.04
C SER A 486 -32.86 14.67 -11.28
N PRO A 487 -33.96 15.31 -11.68
CA PRO A 487 -35.22 15.16 -10.97
C PRO A 487 -35.71 13.71 -11.05
N THR A 488 -35.97 13.11 -9.89
CA THR A 488 -36.42 11.71 -9.76
C THR A 488 -37.74 11.43 -10.49
N TYR A 489 -38.54 12.46 -10.80
CA TYR A 489 -39.78 12.31 -11.56
C TYR A 489 -39.59 12.11 -13.07
N LEU A 490 -38.38 12.28 -13.62
CA LEU A 490 -38.11 12.06 -15.05
C LEU A 490 -37.69 10.63 -15.37
N ASP A 491 -37.46 9.81 -14.35
CA ASP A 491 -36.99 8.42 -14.50
C ASP A 491 -38.07 7.43 -14.08
N VAL A 492 -39.32 7.69 -14.44
CA VAL A 492 -40.45 6.79 -14.18
C VAL A 492 -40.21 5.51 -15.01
N GLY A 493 -39.55 4.51 -14.42
CA GLY A 493 -39.57 3.13 -14.88
C GLY A 493 -41.00 2.57 -14.88
N ASP A 494 -41.18 1.25 -14.75
CA ASP A 494 -42.49 0.57 -14.75
C ASP A 494 -43.40 0.92 -13.52
N ILE A 495 -43.34 2.15 -12.98
CA ILE A 495 -44.17 2.71 -11.91
C ILE A 495 -45.68 2.50 -12.16
N ALA A 496 -46.09 2.30 -13.41
CA ALA A 496 -47.48 2.01 -13.73
C ALA A 496 -47.91 0.55 -13.58
N ARG A 497 -46.99 -0.42 -13.65
CA ARG A 497 -47.36 -1.83 -13.42
C ARG A 497 -47.46 -2.17 -11.94
N GLU A 498 -46.71 -1.48 -11.08
CA GLU A 498 -46.60 -1.81 -9.66
C GLU A 498 -47.53 -0.99 -8.74
N ALA A 499 -48.13 0.10 -9.25
CA ALA A 499 -49.17 0.83 -8.53
C ALA A 499 -50.46 0.00 -8.34
N ASP A 500 -50.71 -0.97 -9.23
CA ASP A 500 -51.83 -1.91 -9.15
C ASP A 500 -51.61 -3.05 -8.14
N SER A 501 -50.37 -3.29 -7.69
CA SER A 501 -50.00 -4.44 -6.83
C SER A 501 -49.75 -4.09 -5.36
N GLY A 502 -50.04 -2.85 -4.93
CA GLY A 502 -49.88 -2.42 -3.52
C GLY A 502 -48.43 -2.46 -3.01
N THR A 503 -47.45 -2.56 -3.91
CA THR A 503 -46.03 -2.65 -3.58
C THR A 503 -45.46 -1.24 -3.47
N LEU A 504 -44.67 -0.95 -2.42
CA LEU A 504 -44.03 0.35 -2.24
C LEU A 504 -43.15 0.67 -3.45
N VAL A 505 -43.60 1.60 -4.30
CA VAL A 505 -42.84 2.11 -5.45
C VAL A 505 -41.54 2.72 -4.93
N ARG A 506 -40.41 2.08 -5.23
CA ARG A 506 -39.11 2.70 -4.98
C ARG A 506 -38.97 3.85 -5.98
N PRO A 507 -38.72 5.10 -5.53
CA PRO A 507 -38.41 6.15 -6.47
C PRO A 507 -37.17 5.75 -7.29
N PRO A 508 -37.11 6.14 -8.58
CA PRO A 508 -35.97 5.84 -9.43
C PRO A 508 -34.69 6.40 -8.82
N ASP A 509 -33.57 5.71 -9.02
CA ASP A 509 -32.29 6.21 -8.53
C ASP A 509 -31.86 7.43 -9.37
N PRO A 510 -31.52 8.57 -8.74
CA PRO A 510 -31.11 9.76 -9.48
C PRO A 510 -29.83 9.48 -10.30
N ALA A 511 -29.70 10.16 -11.45
CA ALA A 511 -28.50 10.06 -12.27
C ALA A 511 -27.25 10.36 -11.44
N THR A 512 -26.31 9.42 -11.44
CA THR A 512 -25.06 9.54 -10.69
C THR A 512 -24.09 10.48 -11.41
N VAL A 513 -23.13 11.03 -10.67
CA VAL A 513 -22.05 11.84 -11.24
C VAL A 513 -21.24 11.07 -12.30
N ASP A 514 -21.16 9.74 -12.18
CA ASP A 514 -20.55 8.86 -13.18
C ASP A 514 -21.36 8.79 -14.49
N THR A 515 -22.69 8.72 -14.39
CA THR A 515 -23.59 8.80 -15.53
C THR A 515 -23.43 10.13 -16.27
N GLU A 516 -23.31 11.22 -15.51
CA GLU A 516 -23.10 12.57 -16.02
C GLU A 516 -21.72 12.72 -16.69
N ALA A 517 -20.67 12.13 -16.11
CA ALA A 517 -19.35 12.08 -16.74
C ALA A 517 -19.31 11.28 -18.05
N ALA A 518 -20.12 10.21 -18.16
CA ALA A 518 -20.28 9.46 -19.41
C ALA A 518 -21.00 10.31 -20.47
N LEU A 519 -22.03 11.06 -20.09
CA LEU A 519 -22.72 12.00 -20.98
C LEU A 519 -21.78 13.11 -21.48
N LEU A 520 -20.93 13.64 -20.60
CA LEU A 520 -19.90 14.61 -20.97
C LEU A 520 -18.94 14.07 -22.03
N ARG A 521 -18.60 12.78 -21.97
CA ARG A 521 -17.70 12.11 -22.93
C ARG A 521 -18.41 11.64 -24.20
N SER A 522 -19.71 11.89 -24.34
CA SER A 522 -20.50 11.47 -25.50
C SER A 522 -19.96 12.06 -26.81
N GLU A 523 -20.21 11.36 -27.92
CA GLU A 523 -19.74 11.78 -29.26
C GLU A 523 -20.22 13.19 -29.60
N ARG A 524 -21.51 13.47 -29.42
CA ARG A 524 -22.12 14.78 -29.71
C ARG A 524 -21.52 15.92 -28.89
N ALA A 525 -21.28 15.72 -27.60
CA ALA A 525 -20.69 16.76 -26.75
C ALA A 525 -19.25 17.06 -27.18
N MET A 526 -18.46 16.01 -27.50
CA MET A 526 -17.07 16.16 -27.93
C MET A 526 -16.94 16.74 -29.34
N GLU A 527 -17.83 16.39 -30.26
CA GLU A 527 -17.88 16.96 -31.61
C GLU A 527 -18.12 18.47 -31.57
N ARG A 528 -19.20 18.89 -30.89
CA ARG A 528 -19.55 20.32 -30.78
C ARG A 528 -18.49 21.13 -30.04
N ALA A 529 -17.96 20.58 -28.94
CA ALA A 529 -16.88 21.24 -28.22
C ALA A 529 -15.63 21.36 -29.09
N GLY A 530 -15.25 20.28 -29.80
CA GLY A 530 -14.12 20.25 -30.71
C GLY A 530 -14.24 21.26 -31.86
N ASP A 531 -15.40 21.32 -32.51
CA ASP A 531 -15.69 22.28 -33.58
C ASP A 531 -15.57 23.72 -33.10
N ARG A 532 -16.01 24.01 -31.87
CA ARG A 532 -15.97 25.35 -31.27
C ARG A 532 -14.55 25.84 -30.98
N VAL A 533 -13.63 24.94 -30.65
CA VAL A 533 -12.23 25.30 -30.31
C VAL A 533 -11.20 24.85 -31.33
N GLY A 534 -11.64 24.29 -32.46
CA GLY A 534 -10.78 23.82 -33.54
C GLY A 534 -9.93 22.59 -33.19
N ILE A 535 -10.34 21.78 -32.20
CA ILE A 535 -9.61 20.58 -31.77
C ILE A 535 -10.37 19.33 -32.26
N PRO A 536 -9.71 18.37 -32.93
CA PRO A 536 -10.36 17.14 -33.36
C PRO A 536 -11.04 16.42 -32.18
N PRO A 537 -12.29 15.94 -32.31
CA PRO A 537 -13.04 15.35 -31.21
C PRO A 537 -12.35 14.14 -30.56
N ALA A 538 -11.62 13.35 -31.37
CA ALA A 538 -10.82 12.22 -30.89
C ALA A 538 -9.66 12.68 -29.98
N THR A 539 -8.98 13.77 -30.34
CA THR A 539 -7.89 14.36 -29.55
C THR A 539 -8.44 14.95 -28.26
N LEU A 540 -9.51 15.74 -28.35
CA LEU A 540 -10.18 16.34 -27.20
C LEU A 540 -10.61 15.27 -26.19
N ARG A 541 -11.23 14.18 -26.66
CA ARG A 541 -11.63 13.04 -25.81
C ARG A 541 -10.46 12.37 -25.10
N SER A 542 -9.29 12.27 -25.76
CA SER A 542 -8.09 11.67 -25.17
C SER A 542 -7.40 12.56 -24.13
N ASP A 543 -7.57 13.89 -24.25
CA ASP A 543 -6.91 14.88 -23.40
C ASP A 543 -7.82 15.46 -22.29
N ILE A 544 -9.06 14.99 -22.20
CA ILE A 544 -9.98 15.28 -21.09
C ILE A 544 -9.79 14.27 -19.95
N ARG A 545 -9.56 14.80 -18.74
CA ARG A 545 -9.73 14.08 -17.48
C ARG A 545 -10.98 14.58 -16.78
N VAL A 546 -11.83 13.66 -16.37
CA VAL A 546 -13.04 13.95 -15.58
C VAL A 546 -12.83 13.33 -14.21
N GLY A 547 -12.95 14.16 -13.17
CA GLY A 547 -12.95 13.74 -11.79
C GLY A 547 -14.10 14.41 -11.04
N ALA A 548 -14.23 14.08 -9.76
CA ALA A 548 -15.16 14.73 -8.87
C ALA A 548 -14.57 14.73 -7.45
N PRO A 549 -14.76 15.80 -6.67
CA PRO A 549 -14.51 15.74 -5.24
C PRO A 549 -15.32 14.61 -4.60
N PRO A 550 -14.76 13.88 -3.61
CA PRO A 550 -15.47 12.81 -2.94
C PRO A 550 -16.84 13.26 -2.42
N LEU A 551 -17.87 12.44 -2.63
CA LEU A 551 -19.24 12.65 -2.13
C LEU A 551 -19.89 13.96 -2.59
N SER A 552 -19.52 14.48 -3.76
CA SER A 552 -20.06 15.72 -4.31
C SER A 552 -20.83 15.48 -5.61
N THR A 553 -21.73 16.40 -5.96
CA THR A 553 -22.33 16.50 -7.32
C THR A 553 -21.53 17.44 -8.22
N VAL A 554 -20.24 17.62 -7.93
CA VAL A 554 -19.37 18.53 -8.65
C VAL A 554 -18.49 17.74 -9.62
N LEU A 555 -18.51 18.12 -10.89
CA LEU A 555 -17.58 17.60 -11.90
C LEU A 555 -16.38 18.54 -12.02
N GLU A 556 -15.18 17.97 -11.94
CA GLU A 556 -13.94 18.62 -12.28
C GLU A 556 -13.45 18.09 -13.62
N VAL A 557 -13.49 18.95 -14.64
CA VAL A 557 -13.12 18.60 -16.00
C VAL A 557 -11.82 19.31 -16.33
N THR A 558 -10.74 18.55 -16.41
CA THR A 558 -9.43 19.07 -16.79
C THR A 558 -9.17 18.77 -18.26
N VAL A 559 -9.01 19.82 -19.06
CA VAL A 559 -8.69 19.71 -20.48
C VAL A 559 -7.24 20.08 -20.68
N THR A 560 -6.48 19.18 -21.31
CA THR A 560 -5.09 19.39 -21.63
C THR A 560 -4.96 19.69 -23.12
N THR A 561 -4.28 20.78 -23.49
CA THR A 561 -4.07 21.14 -24.90
C THR A 561 -2.59 21.35 -25.20
N SER A 562 -2.23 21.31 -26.48
CA SER A 562 -0.96 21.87 -26.93
C SER A 562 -0.98 23.39 -26.76
N ARG A 563 0.19 24.02 -26.64
CA ARG A 563 0.31 25.49 -26.51
C ARG A 563 -0.38 26.29 -27.64
N GLN A 564 -0.65 25.65 -28.78
CA GLN A 564 -1.32 26.27 -29.92
C GLN A 564 -2.82 26.53 -29.66
N HIS A 565 -3.43 25.81 -28.72
CA HIS A 565 -4.85 25.94 -28.40
C HIS A 565 -5.04 26.48 -26.98
N ASP A 566 -6.02 27.34 -26.80
CA ASP A 566 -6.36 27.90 -25.49
C ASP A 566 -7.04 26.84 -24.61
N PRO A 567 -6.38 26.38 -23.52
CA PRO A 567 -6.94 25.37 -22.64
C PRO A 567 -8.14 25.87 -21.82
N GLU A 568 -8.23 27.18 -21.51
CA GLU A 568 -9.38 27.73 -20.79
C GLU A 568 -10.62 27.69 -21.68
N ALA A 569 -10.48 28.17 -22.93
CA ALA A 569 -11.54 28.12 -23.92
C ALA A 569 -11.97 26.67 -24.20
N ALA A 570 -11.02 25.73 -24.30
CA ALA A 570 -11.31 24.31 -24.49
C ALA A 570 -12.05 23.70 -23.30
N ALA A 571 -11.60 23.96 -22.07
CA ALA A 571 -12.28 23.48 -20.86
C ALA A 571 -13.70 24.05 -20.75
N LEU A 572 -13.85 25.35 -20.95
CA LEU A 572 -15.14 26.01 -20.90
C LEU A 572 -16.08 25.50 -22.00
N ALA A 573 -15.61 25.34 -23.24
CA ALA A 573 -16.41 24.81 -24.35
C ALA A 573 -16.92 23.40 -24.05
N VAL A 574 -16.07 22.52 -23.48
CA VAL A 574 -16.49 21.17 -23.07
C VAL A 574 -17.58 21.23 -22.00
N ALA A 575 -17.44 22.10 -20.99
CA ALA A 575 -18.46 22.25 -19.94
C ALA A 575 -19.78 22.79 -20.48
N GLU A 576 -19.73 23.84 -21.31
CA GLU A 576 -20.92 24.47 -21.87
C GLU A 576 -21.68 23.53 -22.82
N GLU A 577 -20.98 22.84 -23.71
CA GLU A 577 -21.61 21.87 -24.63
C GLU A 577 -22.18 20.66 -23.89
N TYR A 578 -21.52 20.22 -22.81
CA TYR A 578 -22.08 19.20 -21.93
C TYR A 578 -23.38 19.68 -21.26
N LEU A 579 -23.40 20.88 -20.66
CA LEU A 579 -24.61 21.43 -20.02
C LEU A 579 -25.74 21.64 -21.04
N ALA A 580 -25.41 22.06 -22.26
CA ALA A 580 -26.36 22.17 -23.36
C ALA A 580 -26.94 20.80 -23.77
N GLU A 581 -26.09 19.78 -23.91
CA GLU A 581 -26.56 18.42 -24.23
C GLU A 581 -27.38 17.82 -23.09
N ARG A 582 -26.99 18.04 -21.83
CA ARG A 582 -27.78 17.66 -20.66
C ARG A 582 -29.16 18.33 -20.66
N THR A 583 -29.21 19.61 -21.00
CA THR A 583 -30.49 20.34 -21.15
C THR A 583 -31.38 19.68 -22.19
N ARG A 584 -30.85 19.41 -23.39
CA ARG A 584 -31.61 18.74 -24.46
C ARG A 584 -32.10 17.37 -24.04
N PHE A 585 -31.25 16.59 -23.37
CA PHE A 585 -31.59 15.26 -22.89
C PHE A 585 -32.74 15.31 -21.87
N LEU A 586 -32.65 16.19 -20.87
CA LEU A 586 -33.70 16.35 -19.85
C LEU A 586 -35.00 16.90 -20.46
N GLU A 587 -34.92 17.85 -21.39
CA GLU A 587 -36.09 18.38 -22.09
C GLU A 587 -36.77 17.33 -22.97
N ALA A 588 -36.00 16.50 -23.68
CA ALA A 588 -36.54 15.39 -24.48
C ALA A 588 -37.23 14.35 -23.59
N ARG A 589 -36.60 13.96 -22.47
CA ARG A 589 -37.19 13.04 -21.49
C ARG A 589 -38.47 13.58 -20.87
N ARG A 590 -38.48 14.87 -20.50
CA ARG A 590 -39.68 15.55 -19.99
C ARG A 590 -40.81 15.53 -21.01
N SER A 591 -40.50 15.83 -22.28
CA SER A 591 -41.48 15.86 -23.36
C SER A 591 -42.10 14.48 -23.61
N ASP A 592 -41.25 13.44 -23.63
CA ASP A 592 -41.67 12.04 -23.74
C ASP A 592 -42.54 11.59 -22.55
N LEU A 593 -42.18 11.97 -21.32
CA LEU A 593 -42.99 11.67 -20.14
C LEU A 593 -44.35 12.37 -20.17
N VAL A 594 -44.38 13.64 -20.58
CA VAL A 594 -45.64 14.39 -20.76
C VAL A 594 -46.52 13.70 -21.80
N ALA A 595 -45.96 13.24 -22.92
CA ALA A 595 -46.69 12.50 -23.95
C ALA A 595 -47.29 11.20 -23.37
N ARG A 596 -46.48 10.38 -22.68
CA ARG A 596 -46.94 9.12 -22.06
C ARG A 596 -48.01 9.33 -21.00
N LEU A 597 -47.87 10.37 -20.16
CA LEU A 597 -48.90 10.72 -19.18
C LEU A 597 -50.19 11.22 -19.86
N GLY A 598 -50.05 11.95 -20.97
CA GLY A 598 -51.18 12.38 -21.80
C GLY A 598 -51.95 11.21 -22.41
N GLU A 599 -51.25 10.22 -22.97
CA GLU A 599 -51.86 8.99 -23.48
C GLU A 599 -52.60 8.22 -22.39
N ARG A 600 -52.00 8.09 -21.19
CA ARG A 600 -52.67 7.46 -20.04
C ARG A 600 -53.90 8.23 -19.59
N LEU A 601 -53.83 9.57 -19.55
CA LEU A 601 -54.98 10.39 -19.21
C LEU A 601 -56.11 10.23 -20.23
N ALA A 602 -55.79 10.04 -21.52
CA ALA A 602 -56.76 9.79 -22.57
C ALA A 602 -57.37 8.37 -22.52
N ALA A 603 -56.64 7.39 -21.98
CA ALA A 603 -57.11 6.01 -21.83
C ALA A 603 -58.07 5.80 -20.64
N VAL A 604 -58.16 6.78 -19.73
CA VAL A 604 -59.02 6.70 -18.54
C VAL A 604 -60.45 7.16 -18.86
N ASP A 605 -61.46 6.37 -18.50
CA ASP A 605 -62.87 6.70 -18.73
C ASP A 605 -63.26 8.01 -17.99
N PRO A 606 -63.70 9.06 -18.69
CA PRO A 606 -64.09 10.33 -18.06
C PRO A 606 -65.40 10.24 -17.26
N GLY A 607 -66.28 9.27 -17.55
CA GLY A 607 -67.59 9.09 -16.91
C GLY A 607 -67.56 8.27 -15.62
N ASP A 608 -66.49 7.50 -15.39
CA ASP A 608 -66.38 6.62 -14.23
C ASP A 608 -65.78 7.37 -13.00
N PRO A 609 -66.51 7.42 -11.85
CA PRO A 609 -66.03 8.00 -10.60
C PRO A 609 -64.79 7.32 -10.03
N ALA A 610 -64.59 6.01 -10.28
CA ALA A 610 -63.46 5.24 -9.77
C ALA A 610 -62.11 5.82 -10.22
N TRP A 611 -62.10 6.49 -11.36
CA TRP A 611 -60.90 7.09 -11.96
C TRP A 611 -60.68 8.57 -11.62
N ALA A 612 -61.57 9.21 -10.86
CA ALA A 612 -61.51 10.66 -10.61
C ALA A 612 -60.21 11.12 -9.93
N ALA A 613 -59.71 10.35 -8.97
CA ALA A 613 -58.44 10.62 -8.29
C ALA A 613 -57.25 10.52 -9.25
N THR A 614 -57.20 9.46 -10.05
CA THR A 614 -56.16 9.21 -11.05
C THR A 614 -56.12 10.31 -12.11
N ARG A 615 -57.27 10.75 -12.63
CA ARG A 615 -57.34 11.88 -13.59
C ARG A 615 -56.79 13.17 -12.99
N THR A 616 -57.13 13.45 -11.73
CA THR A 616 -56.66 14.65 -11.02
C THR A 616 -55.14 14.62 -10.84
N TYR A 617 -54.60 13.47 -10.43
CA TYR A 617 -53.17 13.24 -10.31
C TYR A 617 -52.44 13.40 -11.65
N LEU A 618 -52.92 12.76 -12.72
CA LEU A 618 -52.29 12.83 -14.05
C LEU A 618 -52.28 14.26 -14.60
N ARG A 619 -53.39 15.01 -14.44
CA ARG A 619 -53.46 16.43 -14.83
C ARG A 619 -52.48 17.29 -14.04
N ALA A 620 -52.42 17.10 -12.71
CA ALA A 620 -51.48 17.82 -11.86
C ALA A 620 -50.03 17.50 -12.22
N ALA A 621 -49.70 16.25 -12.50
CA ALA A 621 -48.37 15.83 -12.94
C ALA A 621 -47.98 16.43 -14.29
N ILE A 622 -48.88 16.41 -15.29
CA ILE A 622 -48.65 17.06 -16.59
C ILE A 622 -48.47 18.58 -16.41
N ALA A 623 -49.33 19.24 -15.63
CA ALA A 623 -49.24 20.67 -15.35
C ALA A 623 -47.92 21.04 -14.64
N HIS A 624 -47.47 20.22 -13.69
CA HIS A 624 -46.19 20.41 -13.02
C HIS A 624 -45.01 20.27 -14.01
N LEU A 625 -44.97 19.20 -14.80
CA LEU A 625 -43.91 18.95 -15.79
C LEU A 625 -43.87 19.97 -16.92
N THR A 626 -45.00 20.58 -17.26
CA THR A 626 -45.07 21.61 -18.31
C THR A 626 -44.63 22.99 -17.82
N THR A 627 -44.82 23.28 -16.54
CA THR A 627 -44.49 24.57 -15.93
C THR A 627 -43.10 24.61 -15.29
N HIS A 628 -42.60 23.49 -14.79
CA HIS A 628 -41.30 23.41 -14.12
C HIS A 628 -40.25 22.81 -15.06
N ARG A 629 -39.19 23.57 -15.33
CA ARG A 629 -38.02 23.07 -16.06
C ARG A 629 -36.92 22.69 -15.06
N PRO A 630 -36.25 21.54 -15.26
CA PRO A 630 -35.17 21.15 -14.39
C PRO A 630 -33.95 22.04 -14.62
N GLU A 631 -33.35 22.53 -13.53
CA GLU A 631 -32.03 23.15 -13.59
C GLU A 631 -30.99 22.09 -13.96
N VAL A 632 -30.07 22.43 -14.87
CA VAL A 632 -29.07 21.50 -15.39
C VAL A 632 -27.72 21.61 -14.70
N GLY A 633 -27.57 22.52 -13.75
CA GLY A 633 -26.29 22.88 -13.15
C GLY A 633 -25.62 24.07 -13.83
N SER A 634 -24.45 24.45 -13.34
CA SER A 634 -23.71 25.61 -13.83
C SER A 634 -22.21 25.46 -13.65
N VAL A 635 -21.44 26.20 -14.46
CA VAL A 635 -20.01 26.37 -14.24
C VAL A 635 -19.81 27.28 -13.04
N ILE A 636 -19.15 26.78 -11.99
CA ILE A 636 -18.91 27.54 -10.76
C ILE A 636 -17.48 28.08 -10.67
N ARG A 637 -16.54 27.49 -11.41
CA ARG A 637 -15.14 27.93 -11.42
C ARG A 637 -14.45 27.53 -12.73
N LEU A 638 -13.67 28.44 -13.27
CA LEU A 638 -12.67 28.17 -14.30
C LEU A 638 -11.29 28.38 -13.70
N GLY A 639 -10.45 27.35 -13.74
CA GLY A 639 -9.09 27.38 -13.24
C GLY A 639 -8.14 27.99 -14.27
N ALA A 640 -7.25 28.88 -13.81
CA ALA A 640 -6.23 29.45 -14.66
C ALA A 640 -5.33 28.36 -15.28
N PRO A 641 -4.82 28.55 -16.52
CA PRO A 641 -4.03 27.57 -17.22
C PRO A 641 -2.77 27.26 -16.44
N ARG A 642 -2.63 25.99 -16.08
CA ARG A 642 -1.43 25.44 -15.48
C ARG A 642 -0.66 24.71 -16.57
N ILE A 643 0.60 25.09 -16.75
CA ILE A 643 1.51 24.32 -17.60
C ILE A 643 1.63 22.93 -16.95
N ILE A 644 1.10 21.90 -17.63
CA ILE A 644 1.46 20.53 -17.30
C ILE A 644 2.86 20.38 -17.88
N GLY A 645 3.85 20.65 -17.03
CA GLY A 645 5.23 20.47 -17.42
C GLY A 645 5.38 19.06 -17.98
N THR A 646 6.15 18.93 -19.06
CA THR A 646 7.03 17.77 -19.19
C THR A 646 7.78 17.73 -17.86
N GLU A 647 7.35 16.89 -16.93
CA GLU A 647 7.98 16.82 -15.61
C GLU A 647 9.38 16.26 -15.83
N HIS A 648 10.31 17.14 -16.17
CA HIS A 648 11.69 16.80 -16.49
C HIS A 648 12.35 16.11 -15.29
N THR A 649 11.78 16.23 -14.10
CA THR A 649 12.15 15.51 -12.88
C THR A 649 12.21 14.00 -13.12
N VAL A 650 11.22 13.37 -13.77
CA VAL A 650 11.23 11.92 -14.02
C VAL A 650 12.29 11.52 -15.06
N PRO A 651 12.34 12.11 -16.27
CA PRO A 651 13.39 11.83 -17.25
C PRO A 651 14.80 12.17 -16.77
N ALA A 652 14.99 13.29 -16.09
CA ALA A 652 16.30 13.71 -15.56
C ALA A 652 16.76 12.76 -14.45
N THR A 653 15.88 12.38 -13.51
CA THR A 653 16.25 11.45 -12.45
C THR A 653 16.51 10.05 -13.03
N SER A 654 15.71 9.61 -13.99
CA SER A 654 15.93 8.33 -14.70
C SER A 654 17.26 8.34 -15.46
N GLY A 655 17.56 9.42 -16.18
CA GLY A 655 18.84 9.62 -16.86
C GLY A 655 20.02 9.64 -15.90
N MET A 656 19.87 10.29 -14.74
CA MET A 656 20.86 10.28 -13.67
C MET A 656 21.14 8.87 -13.16
N ALA A 657 20.07 8.09 -12.93
CA ALA A 657 20.14 6.73 -12.44
C ALA A 657 20.86 5.81 -13.45
N ILE A 658 20.50 5.88 -14.73
CA ILE A 658 21.13 5.12 -15.81
C ILE A 658 22.60 5.52 -15.98
N GLY A 659 22.91 6.82 -16.00
CA GLY A 659 24.29 7.32 -16.07
C GLY A 659 25.15 6.80 -14.90
N GLY A 660 24.58 6.78 -13.69
CA GLY A 660 25.21 6.18 -12.51
C GLY A 660 25.54 4.70 -12.69
N LEU A 661 24.61 3.90 -13.24
CA LEU A 661 24.84 2.47 -13.53
C LEU A 661 25.94 2.26 -14.57
N VAL A 662 25.94 3.05 -15.65
CA VAL A 662 26.97 3.00 -16.70
C VAL A 662 28.34 3.30 -16.11
N ALA A 663 28.45 4.33 -15.25
CA ALA A 663 29.71 4.65 -14.59
C ALA A 663 30.20 3.54 -13.67
N LEU A 664 29.30 2.93 -12.89
CA LEU A 664 29.65 1.79 -12.02
C LEU A 664 30.13 0.58 -12.83
N ALA A 665 29.50 0.31 -13.97
CA ALA A 665 29.92 -0.75 -14.87
C ALA A 665 31.32 -0.47 -15.46
N ALA A 666 31.57 0.75 -15.94
CA ALA A 666 32.86 1.17 -16.49
C ALA A 666 34.00 1.11 -15.45
N LEU A 667 33.74 1.57 -14.22
CA LEU A 667 34.72 1.49 -13.13
C LEU A 667 35.05 0.03 -12.76
N ARG A 668 34.07 -0.88 -12.86
CA ARG A 668 34.27 -2.29 -12.58
C ARG A 668 35.08 -3.00 -13.66
N THR A 669 34.89 -2.66 -14.93
CA THR A 669 35.68 -3.21 -16.04
C THR A 669 37.11 -2.69 -16.03
N TRP A 670 37.31 -1.39 -15.75
CA TRP A 670 38.64 -0.79 -15.69
C TRP A 670 39.51 -1.39 -14.57
N ARG A 671 38.95 -1.70 -13.41
CA ARG A 671 39.67 -2.37 -12.30
C ARG A 671 40.03 -3.85 -12.55
N ARG A 672 39.46 -4.47 -13.59
CA ARG A 672 39.73 -5.87 -13.97
C ARG A 672 40.80 -5.98 -15.05
N ARG A 673 41.10 -4.89 -15.74
CA ARG A 673 42.27 -4.73 -16.61
C ARG A 673 43.43 -4.24 -15.74
#